data_AF-A0A6V8DKQ2-F1
#
_entry.id   AF-A0A6V8DKQ2-F1
#
_cell.length_a   1.000
_cell.length_b   1.000
_cell.length_c   1.000
_cell.angle_alpha   90.00
_cell.angle_beta   90.00
_cell.angle_gamma   90.00
#
_symmetry.space_group_name_H-M   'P 1'
#
loop_
_entity.id
_entity.type
_entity.pdbx_description
1 polymer ?
#
loop_
_entity_poly.entity_id
_entity_poly.type
_entity_poly.pdbx_seq_one_letter_code
_entity_poly.pdbx_strand_id
1 'polypeptide(L)'
;MSDDSKFLVNTDEIISPSKIRSRNKRRILGFLAEGRFTVSEIATATGIRVPHASAEIRRLRNATLVDSDMPPGSRGAKLHLTESGWLAIKSDELALASEAIPISRERGDYCILFRDGPNLLLGLSVQPSSPLMPIPDRPPREIEMEQFSSGTEGVPWSWAVLKERSPRWIDLATNEYRAAPPVYDKEKIETFSESESVIGIIRAKLLEEGRPIAIAPGKWFSGPIHRPKPPLPEASMHRGQWVLARCHDMAPDIRPSSPMIAVVSERLPRSMLLKASRNGSLIIADLSGFESEGEKYPIESLEHWISIAHPRLSESERSRRCQALKDRVLGTRRVRTEDSTWRRFRQDWGNSEFSSSDMSPRLLDTRGLGKAASESLTRWAISTEGTSPLVIDIPKDASKDLLNLVSSSENLRMALVEKRFQSFLNLDTLTIDALRPLPWMSLRTSGGREMPVRIVDPVLHSPNPHDISITGKKNDHITSELQALVSNIEDREYMSIIKSAISQYPEGNEDWANRMEARYPIASWIASTPRSRWPRWQRLSSRLDPEWLSILDFDFLPLEGLSEVANVAPQSVLDLFSKEFTRLLRSDQNSALRSRPTIDSMNATRGSSWVASQLLANSAWLPESLHGDLLDWALEVWLANPPTRSVKTLQGLLWLISSNHNFSEERTRVILEKILSRAVDLPFGHDIKTWSTLNQIITGQEEPTIEHAEQIINNLPMEWWAHISSDLLEWALQEDKIFSWLIERDISWSAAILRPIGTKSEFPFNNDLQYDGCGPKIRGLLSRRFRVKEEIPNGAEALTDLLESLNAINENRPPGIGKTHPLVGWLGQPLYKWPNFTTDSIIKGDKNVVERLLLKSSGFHEGLLSKSTFE
;
A
#
# COMPACT_ATOMS: atom_id res chain seq x y z
N MET A 1 30.26 -34.25 34.73
CA MET A 1 29.81 -35.60 35.11
C MET A 1 28.40 -35.46 35.66
N SER A 2 27.45 -36.15 35.03
CA SER A 2 26.07 -36.51 35.43
C SER A 2 25.42 -35.78 36.60
N ASP A 3 24.30 -35.09 36.36
CA ASP A 3 23.02 -35.71 36.70
C ASP A 3 21.82 -35.07 35.99
N ASP A 4 21.15 -35.92 35.21
CA ASP A 4 19.87 -35.73 34.58
C ASP A 4 18.77 -35.54 35.64
N SER A 5 18.05 -34.43 35.58
CA SER A 5 16.67 -34.38 36.08
C SER A 5 15.78 -33.82 34.97
N LYS A 6 15.24 -34.77 34.20
CA LYS A 6 14.19 -34.58 33.21
C LYS A 6 12.99 -33.90 33.89
N PHE A 7 12.74 -32.63 33.57
CA PHE A 7 11.40 -32.09 33.65
C PHE A 7 10.63 -32.63 32.44
N LEU A 8 9.98 -33.78 32.64
CA LEU A 8 8.86 -34.19 31.81
C LEU A 8 7.74 -33.17 32.06
N VAL A 9 7.70 -32.13 31.22
CA VAL A 9 6.48 -31.33 31.05
C VAL A 9 5.48 -32.26 30.39
N ASN A 10 4.49 -32.66 31.17
CA ASN A 10 3.34 -33.42 30.71
C ASN A 10 2.58 -32.52 29.70
N THR A 11 2.77 -32.75 28.41
CA THR A 11 2.23 -31.92 27.31
C THR A 11 0.82 -32.32 26.84
N ASP A 12 0.03 -33.04 27.63
CA ASP A 12 -1.31 -33.49 27.22
C ASP A 12 -2.40 -33.28 28.30
N GLU A 13 -2.38 -32.17 29.03
CA GLU A 13 -3.60 -31.66 29.67
C GLU A 13 -4.12 -30.45 28.89
N ILE A 14 -5.20 -30.65 28.13
CA ILE A 14 -5.99 -29.56 27.54
C ILE A 14 -6.55 -28.73 28.71
N ILE A 15 -5.85 -27.65 29.07
CA ILE A 15 -6.29 -26.73 30.11
C ILE A 15 -7.61 -26.10 29.63
N SER A 16 -8.72 -26.47 30.27
CA SER A 16 -10.03 -25.91 29.97
C SER A 16 -10.01 -24.39 30.13
N PRO A 17 -10.52 -23.61 29.17
CA PRO A 17 -10.60 -22.15 29.27
C PRO A 17 -11.29 -21.68 30.56
N SER A 18 -10.75 -20.62 31.20
CA SER A 18 -11.18 -20.17 32.52
C SER A 18 -11.84 -18.79 32.47
N LYS A 19 -13.06 -18.68 33.03
CA LYS A 19 -13.84 -17.44 33.04
C LYS A 19 -13.46 -16.51 34.20
N ILE A 20 -13.18 -15.24 33.92
CA ILE A 20 -12.95 -14.19 34.90
C ILE A 20 -14.27 -13.83 35.58
N ARG A 21 -14.40 -14.16 36.87
CA ARG A 21 -15.64 -13.90 37.64
C ARG A 21 -15.81 -12.45 38.08
N SER A 22 -14.71 -11.73 38.33
CA SER A 22 -14.76 -10.33 38.77
C SER A 22 -14.97 -9.38 37.59
N ARG A 23 -16.09 -8.64 37.60
CA ARG A 23 -16.41 -7.62 36.58
C ARG A 23 -15.34 -6.53 36.53
N ASN A 24 -14.88 -6.04 37.69
CA ASN A 24 -13.86 -4.99 37.77
C ASN A 24 -12.51 -5.48 37.23
N LYS A 25 -12.13 -6.74 37.55
CA LYS A 25 -10.94 -7.39 36.98
C LYS A 25 -11.02 -7.43 35.45
N ARG A 26 -12.13 -7.91 34.89
CA ARG A 26 -12.32 -7.98 33.43
C ARG A 26 -12.26 -6.60 32.79
N ARG A 27 -12.93 -5.59 33.36
CA ARG A 27 -12.89 -4.20 32.86
C ARG A 27 -11.48 -3.63 32.78
N ILE A 28 -10.70 -3.79 33.85
CA ILE A 28 -9.34 -3.26 33.93
C ILE A 28 -8.43 -3.99 32.95
N LEU A 29 -8.49 -5.33 32.94
CA LEU A 29 -7.69 -6.14 32.02
C LEU A 29 -8.04 -5.86 30.55
N GLY A 30 -9.33 -5.76 30.23
CA GLY A 30 -9.80 -5.44 28.87
C GLY A 30 -9.36 -4.05 28.40
N PHE A 31 -9.41 -3.03 29.27
CA PHE A 31 -8.91 -1.69 28.92
C PHE A 31 -7.38 -1.66 28.78
N LEU A 32 -6.64 -2.38 29.63
CA LEU A 32 -5.19 -2.52 29.49
C LEU A 32 -4.76 -3.35 28.26
N ALA A 33 -5.68 -4.11 27.65
CA ALA A 33 -5.42 -4.76 26.37
C ALA A 33 -5.35 -3.77 25.20
N GLU A 34 -5.87 -2.55 25.36
CA GLU A 34 -5.80 -1.49 24.35
C GLU A 34 -4.48 -0.70 24.41
N GLY A 35 -3.69 -0.85 25.48
CA GLY A 35 -2.42 -0.13 25.62
C GLY A 35 -2.03 0.16 27.06
N ARG A 36 -1.11 1.10 27.22
CA ARG A 36 -0.55 1.47 28.53
C ARG A 36 -1.21 2.71 29.09
N PHE A 37 -1.73 2.60 30.31
CA PHE A 37 -2.53 3.66 30.92
C PHE A 37 -2.16 3.88 32.38
N THR A 38 -2.36 5.11 32.85
CA THR A 38 -2.26 5.47 34.27
C THR A 38 -3.49 5.00 35.04
N VAL A 39 -3.37 4.87 36.36
CA VAL A 39 -4.50 4.50 37.24
C VAL A 39 -5.71 5.40 37.05
N SER A 40 -5.51 6.71 36.87
CA SER A 40 -6.59 7.68 36.66
C SER A 40 -7.30 7.50 35.32
N GLU A 41 -6.55 7.20 34.26
CA GLU A 41 -7.11 6.90 32.93
C GLU A 41 -7.93 5.62 32.97
N ILE A 42 -7.41 4.56 33.60
CA ILE A 42 -8.13 3.28 33.79
C ILE A 42 -9.42 3.50 34.58
N ALA A 43 -9.36 4.22 35.70
CA ALA A 43 -10.52 4.52 36.54
C ALA A 43 -11.62 5.25 35.76
N THR A 44 -11.22 6.26 34.97
CA THR A 44 -12.13 7.06 34.14
C THR A 44 -12.76 6.20 33.04
N ALA A 45 -11.95 5.45 32.28
CA ALA A 45 -12.43 4.64 31.16
C ALA A 45 -13.32 3.46 31.60
N THR A 46 -13.02 2.86 32.76
CA THR A 46 -13.80 1.71 33.29
C THR A 46 -15.01 2.12 34.13
N GLY A 47 -15.17 3.43 34.41
CA GLY A 47 -16.19 3.96 35.30
C GLY A 47 -16.03 3.52 36.76
N ILE A 48 -14.81 3.11 37.16
CA ILE A 48 -14.50 2.66 38.53
C ILE A 48 -13.88 3.84 39.29
N ARG A 49 -14.38 4.15 40.48
CA ARG A 49 -13.77 5.22 41.30
C ARG A 49 -12.29 4.91 41.57
N VAL A 50 -11.43 5.92 41.48
CA VAL A 50 -9.96 5.80 41.60
C VAL A 50 -9.50 4.92 42.77
N PRO A 51 -10.04 5.03 44.01
CA PRO A 51 -9.61 4.17 45.12
C PRO A 51 -9.86 2.67 44.88
N HIS A 52 -11.01 2.32 44.27
CA HIS A 52 -11.35 0.93 43.96
C HIS A 52 -10.54 0.39 42.79
N ALA A 53 -10.31 1.22 41.76
CA ALA A 53 -9.44 0.86 40.64
C ALA A 53 -8.01 0.58 41.15
N SER A 54 -7.47 1.44 42.01
CA SER A 54 -6.15 1.27 42.62
C SER A 54 -6.05 -0.02 43.45
N ALA A 55 -7.07 -0.33 44.26
CA ALA A 55 -7.11 -1.56 45.05
C ALA A 55 -7.15 -2.83 44.18
N GLU A 56 -7.94 -2.83 43.11
CA GLU A 56 -8.02 -3.96 42.19
C GLU A 56 -6.72 -4.10 41.38
N ILE A 57 -6.12 -3.01 40.90
CA ILE A 57 -4.80 -3.03 40.23
C ILE A 57 -3.72 -3.63 41.16
N ARG A 58 -3.75 -3.30 42.45
CA ARG A 58 -2.84 -3.91 43.43
C ARG A 58 -3.01 -5.43 43.52
N ARG A 59 -4.25 -5.93 43.47
CA ARG A 59 -4.52 -7.37 43.41
C ARG A 59 -4.05 -8.00 42.11
N LEU A 60 -4.25 -7.33 40.98
CA LEU A 60 -3.80 -7.81 39.66
C LEU A 60 -2.28 -7.90 39.58
N ARG A 61 -1.57 -6.93 40.17
CA ARG A 61 -0.10 -6.96 40.29
C ARG A 61 0.38 -8.09 41.18
N ASN A 62 -0.27 -8.30 42.33
CA ASN A 62 0.05 -9.44 43.21
C ASN A 62 -0.19 -10.79 42.53
N ALA A 63 -1.17 -10.85 41.61
CA ALA A 63 -1.44 -12.01 40.77
C ALA A 63 -0.57 -12.05 39.49
N THR A 64 0.46 -11.21 39.39
CA THR A 64 1.39 -11.05 38.26
C THR A 64 0.74 -10.74 36.91
N LEU A 65 -0.52 -10.32 36.86
CA LEU A 65 -1.25 -10.06 35.60
C LEU A 65 -1.00 -8.68 35.00
N VAL A 66 -0.52 -7.73 35.81
CA VAL A 66 -0.30 -6.33 35.43
C VAL A 66 1.00 -5.86 36.05
N ASP A 67 1.80 -5.15 35.28
CA ASP A 67 3.02 -4.50 35.75
C ASP A 67 3.05 -3.00 35.41
N SER A 68 4.03 -2.26 35.92
CA SER A 68 4.23 -0.84 35.63
C SER A 68 5.66 -0.51 35.23
N ASP A 69 5.79 0.47 34.34
CA ASP A 69 7.07 0.97 33.82
C ASP A 69 7.92 1.69 34.90
N MET A 70 7.36 1.93 36.09
CA MET A 70 8.00 2.58 37.23
C MET A 70 7.69 1.85 38.53
N PRO A 71 8.48 2.07 39.61
CA PRO A 71 8.21 1.49 40.92
C PRO A 71 6.80 1.80 41.44
N PRO A 72 6.20 0.90 42.23
CA PRO A 72 4.89 1.09 42.84
C PRO A 72 4.77 2.43 43.59
N GLY A 73 3.73 3.22 43.30
CA GLY A 73 3.46 4.50 43.97
C GLY A 73 4.02 5.74 43.26
N SER A 74 4.81 5.57 42.20
CA SER A 74 5.27 6.67 41.35
C SER A 74 4.10 7.33 40.62
N ARG A 75 3.99 8.66 40.72
CA ARG A 75 2.99 9.44 39.97
C ARG A 75 3.26 9.33 38.47
N GLY A 76 2.20 9.09 37.68
CA GLY A 76 2.31 8.96 36.22
C GLY A 76 2.80 7.59 35.73
N ALA A 77 2.93 6.59 36.61
CA ALA A 77 3.27 5.23 36.18
C ALA A 77 2.20 4.68 35.23
N LYS A 78 2.63 4.28 34.02
CA LYS A 78 1.79 3.57 33.06
C LYS A 78 1.84 2.08 33.37
N LEU A 79 0.66 1.48 33.39
CA LEU A 79 0.43 0.07 33.64
C LEU A 79 0.27 -0.66 32.31
N HIS A 80 0.73 -1.90 32.25
CA HIS A 80 0.59 -2.77 31.08
C HIS A 80 0.32 -4.21 31.52
N LEU A 81 -0.28 -5.00 30.62
CA LEU A 81 -0.48 -6.43 30.84
C LEU A 81 0.85 -7.17 30.74
N THR A 82 1.09 -8.08 31.69
CA THR A 82 2.15 -9.08 31.59
C THR A 82 1.73 -10.21 30.66
N GLU A 83 2.64 -11.14 30.34
CA GLU A 83 2.32 -12.35 29.58
C GLU A 83 1.18 -13.16 30.22
N SER A 84 1.22 -13.35 31.55
CA SER A 84 0.13 -14.03 32.28
C SER A 84 -1.18 -13.23 32.25
N GLY A 85 -1.12 -11.90 32.24
CA GLY A 85 -2.27 -11.02 32.02
C GLY A 85 -2.93 -11.25 30.67
N TRP A 86 -2.13 -11.32 29.61
CA TRP A 86 -2.59 -11.64 28.26
C TRP A 86 -3.20 -13.03 28.17
N LEU A 87 -2.55 -14.05 28.75
CA LEU A 87 -3.09 -15.41 28.81
C LEU A 87 -4.42 -15.48 29.57
N ALA A 88 -4.56 -14.75 30.67
CA ALA A 88 -5.80 -14.71 31.44
C ALA A 88 -6.97 -14.10 30.65
N ILE A 89 -6.72 -13.06 29.86
CA ILE A 89 -7.74 -12.47 28.97
C ILE A 89 -8.10 -13.44 27.86
N LYS A 90 -7.11 -14.04 27.19
CA LYS A 90 -7.33 -15.02 26.12
C LYS A 90 -8.16 -16.21 26.63
N SER A 91 -7.83 -16.71 27.83
CA SER A 91 -8.57 -17.80 28.48
C SER A 91 -10.03 -17.44 28.79
N ASP A 92 -10.29 -16.20 29.23
CA ASP A 92 -11.66 -15.69 29.47
C ASP A 92 -12.46 -15.55 28.17
N GLU A 93 -11.84 -15.02 27.12
CA GLU A 93 -12.46 -14.85 25.81
C GLU A 93 -12.78 -16.21 25.16
N LEU A 94 -11.89 -17.20 25.28
CA LEU A 94 -12.13 -18.59 24.86
C LEU A 94 -13.31 -19.21 25.62
N ALA A 95 -13.35 -19.04 26.95
CA ALA A 95 -14.46 -19.52 27.76
C ALA A 95 -15.80 -18.88 27.33
N LEU A 96 -15.82 -17.59 27.02
CA LEU A 96 -17.01 -16.89 26.52
C LEU A 96 -17.39 -17.34 25.11
N ALA A 97 -16.42 -17.60 24.23
CA ALA A 97 -16.68 -18.08 22.87
C ALA A 97 -17.31 -19.47 22.85
N SER A 98 -16.94 -20.34 23.79
CA SER A 98 -17.54 -21.68 23.94
C SER A 98 -19.05 -21.65 24.26
N GLU A 99 -19.56 -20.53 24.79
CA GLU A 99 -20.99 -20.34 25.08
C GLU A 99 -21.82 -20.07 23.80
N ALA A 100 -21.19 -19.88 22.64
CA ALA A 100 -21.85 -19.58 21.36
C ALA A 100 -22.10 -20.81 20.48
N ILE A 101 -21.96 -22.02 21.02
CA ILE A 101 -22.26 -23.28 20.32
C ILE A 101 -23.77 -23.58 20.39
N PRO A 102 -24.41 -24.03 19.29
CA PRO A 102 -23.83 -24.25 17.97
C PRO A 102 -23.57 -22.95 17.20
N ILE A 103 -22.49 -22.92 16.43
CA ILE A 103 -22.18 -21.80 15.52
C ILE A 103 -23.28 -21.72 14.44
N SER A 104 -23.74 -20.51 14.13
CA SER A 104 -24.77 -20.32 13.10
C SER A 104 -24.30 -20.81 11.73
N ARG A 105 -25.21 -21.48 11.01
CA ARG A 105 -25.01 -21.91 9.62
C ARG A 105 -25.34 -20.82 8.61
N GLU A 106 -25.96 -19.72 9.06
CA GLU A 106 -26.29 -18.59 8.21
C GLU A 106 -25.08 -17.69 7.99
N ARG A 107 -24.88 -17.32 6.72
CA ARG A 107 -23.66 -16.62 6.31
C ARG A 107 -23.72 -15.17 6.78
N GLY A 108 -22.68 -14.74 7.49
CA GLY A 108 -22.57 -13.37 7.97
C GLY A 108 -23.33 -13.10 9.27
N ASP A 109 -23.84 -14.15 9.92
CA ASP A 109 -24.37 -14.06 11.27
C ASP A 109 -23.27 -13.73 12.29
N TYR A 110 -23.66 -13.03 13.34
CA TYR A 110 -22.81 -12.73 14.48
C TYR A 110 -23.62 -12.74 15.77
N CYS A 111 -22.92 -12.90 16.88
CA CYS A 111 -23.51 -12.94 18.21
C CYS A 111 -22.75 -12.01 19.17
N ILE A 112 -23.39 -11.68 20.29
CA ILE A 112 -22.74 -11.00 21.40
C ILE A 112 -22.24 -12.07 22.36
N LEU A 113 -20.94 -12.20 22.57
CA LEU A 113 -20.36 -13.14 23.54
C LEU A 113 -20.33 -12.55 24.94
N PHE A 114 -20.07 -11.25 25.02
CA PHE A 114 -20.06 -10.52 26.28
C PHE A 114 -20.40 -9.05 26.07
N ARG A 115 -21.07 -8.46 27.07
CA ARG A 115 -21.42 -7.04 27.08
C ARG A 115 -21.14 -6.44 28.44
N ASP A 116 -20.51 -5.27 28.42
CA ASP A 116 -20.32 -4.43 29.60
C ASP A 116 -20.46 -2.95 29.27
N GLY A 117 -21.66 -2.41 29.50
CA GLY A 117 -22.00 -1.05 29.08
C GLY A 117 -21.89 -0.92 27.54
N PRO A 118 -21.08 0.00 27.02
CA PRO A 118 -20.84 0.15 25.59
C PRO A 118 -19.84 -0.87 25.02
N ASN A 119 -19.06 -1.56 25.85
CA ASN A 119 -18.03 -2.48 25.38
C ASN A 119 -18.63 -3.86 25.11
N LEU A 120 -18.30 -4.43 23.96
CA LEU A 120 -18.80 -5.71 23.46
C LEU A 120 -17.64 -6.63 23.09
N LEU A 121 -17.82 -7.92 23.34
CA LEU A 121 -17.09 -9.00 22.68
C LEU A 121 -18.07 -9.68 21.74
N LEU A 122 -17.74 -9.73 20.45
CA LEU A 122 -18.57 -10.30 19.40
C LEU A 122 -17.98 -11.61 18.91
N GLY A 123 -18.87 -12.55 18.58
CA GLY A 123 -18.55 -13.79 17.88
C GLY A 123 -19.05 -13.69 16.43
N LEU A 124 -18.20 -14.02 15.46
CA LEU A 124 -18.44 -13.83 14.04
C LEU A 124 -18.31 -15.18 13.31
N SER A 125 -19.17 -15.40 12.30
CA SER A 125 -19.04 -16.52 11.37
C SER A 125 -18.18 -16.18 10.14
N VAL A 126 -18.06 -14.89 9.79
CA VAL A 126 -17.35 -14.41 8.60
C VAL A 126 -16.55 -13.15 8.94
N GLN A 127 -15.47 -12.92 8.18
CA GLN A 127 -14.69 -11.68 8.24
C GLN A 127 -15.58 -10.47 7.92
N PRO A 128 -15.61 -9.42 8.77
CA PRO A 128 -16.43 -8.24 8.53
C PRO A 128 -15.85 -7.39 7.39
N SER A 129 -16.71 -6.84 6.53
CA SER A 129 -16.32 -5.96 5.41
C SER A 129 -16.16 -4.49 5.82
N SER A 130 -16.60 -4.11 7.03
CA SER A 130 -16.56 -2.75 7.54
C SER A 130 -16.15 -2.74 9.02
N PRO A 131 -15.48 -1.68 9.49
CA PRO A 131 -15.16 -1.50 10.90
C PRO A 131 -16.35 -1.08 11.77
N LEU A 132 -17.52 -0.84 11.16
CA LEU A 132 -18.77 -0.66 11.88
C LEU A 132 -19.64 -1.91 11.71
N MET A 133 -20.33 -2.29 12.77
CA MET A 133 -21.32 -3.35 12.73
C MET A 133 -22.63 -2.88 13.35
N PRO A 134 -23.78 -3.16 12.72
CA PRO A 134 -25.07 -2.90 13.34
C PRO A 134 -25.34 -3.96 14.43
N ILE A 135 -25.83 -3.54 15.59
CA ILE A 135 -26.17 -4.39 16.73
C ILE A 135 -27.65 -4.14 17.04
N PRO A 136 -28.51 -5.16 17.04
CA PRO A 136 -29.92 -4.97 17.31
C PRO A 136 -30.15 -4.76 18.81
N ASP A 137 -31.13 -3.94 19.16
CA ASP A 137 -31.49 -3.73 20.57
C ASP A 137 -32.19 -4.95 21.18
N ARG A 138 -32.79 -5.81 20.35
CA ARG A 138 -33.50 -7.03 20.74
C ARG A 138 -33.39 -8.07 19.62
N PRO A 139 -33.55 -9.38 19.89
CA PRO A 139 -33.44 -10.40 18.85
C PRO A 139 -34.34 -10.07 17.64
N PRO A 140 -33.82 -10.09 16.40
CA PRO A 140 -34.64 -9.98 15.20
C PRO A 140 -35.75 -11.03 15.21
N ARG A 141 -36.95 -10.68 14.71
CA ARG A 141 -38.02 -11.68 14.51
C ARG A 141 -37.59 -12.65 13.42
N GLU A 142 -37.80 -13.94 13.64
CA GLU A 142 -37.70 -14.94 12.58
C GLU A 142 -38.73 -14.60 11.49
N ILE A 143 -38.30 -14.63 10.23
CA ILE A 143 -39.13 -14.22 9.10
C ILE A 143 -40.16 -15.34 8.87
N GLU A 144 -41.38 -15.16 9.37
CA GLU A 144 -42.53 -15.80 8.74
C GLU A 144 -42.75 -15.07 7.40
N MET A 145 -42.44 -15.76 6.30
CA MET A 145 -42.77 -15.29 4.95
C MET A 145 -44.28 -14.98 4.95
N GLU A 146 -44.65 -13.77 4.51
CA GLU A 146 -46.02 -13.24 4.43
C GLU A 146 -46.50 -12.27 5.54
N GLN A 147 -45.70 -11.28 5.95
CA GLN A 147 -46.29 -10.03 6.44
C GLN A 147 -45.57 -8.80 5.86
N PHE A 148 -46.26 -8.09 4.96
CA PHE A 148 -45.85 -6.76 4.52
C PHE A 148 -45.80 -5.82 5.73
N SER A 149 -44.58 -5.44 6.13
CA SER A 149 -44.32 -4.56 7.27
C SER A 149 -44.86 -3.14 7.01
N SER A 150 -45.61 -2.60 7.97
CA SER A 150 -46.24 -1.26 7.94
C SER A 150 -45.26 -0.09 8.20
N GLY A 151 -43.96 -0.29 7.99
CA GLY A 151 -42.94 0.77 8.05
C GLY A 151 -42.57 1.29 9.46
N THR A 152 -43.21 0.81 10.52
CA THR A 152 -42.97 1.25 11.92
C THR A 152 -42.61 0.12 12.90
N GLU A 153 -42.66 -1.15 12.49
CA GLU A 153 -42.43 -2.32 13.34
C GLU A 153 -41.04 -2.98 13.17
N GLY A 154 -40.00 -2.20 12.89
CA GLY A 154 -38.63 -2.71 12.81
C GLY A 154 -37.97 -2.95 14.17
N VAL A 155 -37.02 -3.87 14.24
CA VAL A 155 -36.05 -3.91 15.36
C VAL A 155 -35.12 -2.71 15.22
N PRO A 156 -34.93 -1.88 16.26
CA PRO A 156 -33.96 -0.80 16.21
C PRO A 156 -32.52 -1.35 16.26
N TRP A 157 -31.64 -0.71 15.49
CA TRP A 157 -30.23 -1.07 15.39
C TRP A 157 -29.35 0.09 15.87
N SER A 158 -28.34 -0.25 16.65
CA SER A 158 -27.26 0.64 17.06
C SER A 158 -25.96 0.24 16.39
N TRP A 159 -25.07 1.20 16.16
CA TRP A 159 -23.78 0.92 15.53
C TRP A 159 -22.70 0.65 16.59
N ALA A 160 -21.90 -0.38 16.38
CA ALA A 160 -20.69 -0.68 17.14
C ALA A 160 -19.45 -0.51 16.26
N VAL A 161 -18.40 0.08 16.82
CA VAL A 161 -17.09 0.26 16.18
C VAL A 161 -16.16 -0.84 16.65
N LEU A 162 -15.55 -1.56 15.71
CA LEU A 162 -14.53 -2.57 15.99
C LEU A 162 -13.27 -1.90 16.57
N LYS A 163 -12.71 -2.51 17.61
CA LYS A 163 -11.50 -2.03 18.32
C LYS A 163 -10.24 -2.79 17.95
N GLU A 164 -10.35 -3.75 17.04
CA GLU A 164 -9.25 -4.54 16.51
C GLU A 164 -9.28 -4.45 14.97
N ARG A 165 -8.11 -4.63 14.32
CA ARG A 165 -8.00 -4.56 12.84
C ARG A 165 -8.72 -5.73 12.17
N SER A 166 -8.59 -6.91 12.75
CA SER A 166 -9.20 -8.15 12.27
C SER A 166 -9.68 -9.01 13.43
N PRO A 167 -10.71 -9.84 13.24
CA PRO A 167 -11.10 -10.86 14.20
C PRO A 167 -9.97 -11.85 14.45
N ARG A 168 -9.97 -12.44 15.64
CA ARG A 168 -9.09 -13.55 16.01
C ARG A 168 -9.87 -14.85 15.84
N TRP A 169 -9.46 -15.66 14.88
CA TRP A 169 -10.14 -16.90 14.52
C TRP A 169 -9.66 -18.05 15.39
N ILE A 170 -10.61 -18.78 15.96
CA ILE A 170 -10.37 -19.83 16.96
C ILE A 170 -11.19 -21.04 16.57
N ASP A 171 -10.56 -22.21 16.57
CA ASP A 171 -11.26 -23.49 16.53
C ASP A 171 -11.68 -23.88 17.96
N LEU A 172 -12.98 -23.90 18.24
CA LEU A 172 -13.52 -24.21 19.56
C LEU A 172 -13.33 -25.67 19.98
N ALA A 173 -13.05 -26.59 19.04
CA ALA A 173 -12.78 -27.99 19.36
C ALA A 173 -11.37 -28.16 19.95
N THR A 174 -10.40 -27.44 19.40
CA THR A 174 -8.98 -27.53 19.79
C THR A 174 -8.54 -26.39 20.73
N ASN A 175 -9.31 -25.30 20.78
CA ASN A 175 -8.95 -24.01 21.38
C ASN A 175 -7.69 -23.36 20.77
N GLU A 176 -7.35 -23.73 19.53
CA GLU A 176 -6.22 -23.17 18.80
C GLU A 176 -6.64 -22.00 17.90
N TYR A 177 -5.74 -21.04 17.74
CA TYR A 177 -5.93 -19.97 16.77
C TYR A 177 -5.67 -20.49 15.35
N ARG A 178 -6.54 -20.11 14.41
CA ARG A 178 -6.47 -20.49 13.00
C ARG A 178 -6.48 -19.26 12.10
N ALA A 179 -6.23 -19.47 10.81
CA ALA A 179 -6.51 -18.45 9.80
C ALA A 179 -8.03 -18.24 9.68
N ALA A 180 -8.43 -17.13 9.06
CA ALA A 180 -9.85 -16.90 8.75
C ALA A 180 -10.37 -18.05 7.88
N PRO A 181 -11.58 -18.59 8.18
CA PRO A 181 -12.17 -19.60 7.33
C PRO A 181 -12.43 -18.99 5.94
N PRO A 182 -12.11 -19.69 4.85
CA PRO A 182 -12.39 -19.20 3.52
C PRO A 182 -13.90 -19.03 3.32
N VAL A 183 -14.27 -18.17 2.36
CA VAL A 183 -15.66 -18.00 1.98
C VAL A 183 -16.11 -19.27 1.26
N TYR A 184 -16.80 -20.11 1.99
CA TYR A 184 -17.27 -21.41 1.54
C TYR A 184 -18.49 -21.31 0.62
N ASP A 185 -18.45 -22.05 -0.49
CA ASP A 185 -19.61 -22.27 -1.37
C ASP A 185 -20.46 -23.39 -0.77
N LYS A 186 -21.71 -23.07 -0.41
CA LYS A 186 -22.64 -24.01 0.26
C LYS A 186 -23.03 -25.18 -0.64
N GLU A 187 -22.67 -25.16 -1.93
CA GLU A 187 -22.94 -26.23 -2.90
C GLU A 187 -21.91 -27.38 -2.88
N LYS A 188 -20.80 -27.27 -2.13
CA LYS A 188 -19.75 -28.31 -2.05
C LYS A 188 -19.77 -29.10 -0.74
N ILE A 189 -19.72 -30.43 -0.84
CA ILE A 189 -19.82 -31.37 0.30
C ILE A 189 -18.54 -31.39 1.17
N GLU A 190 -17.36 -31.19 0.57
CA GLU A 190 -16.06 -31.18 1.28
C GLU A 190 -15.94 -30.04 2.30
N THR A 191 -16.86 -29.08 2.24
CA THR A 191 -16.91 -27.85 3.03
C THR A 191 -17.71 -27.99 4.33
N PHE A 192 -18.38 -29.12 4.53
CA PHE A 192 -19.36 -29.32 5.60
C PHE A 192 -18.77 -29.54 7.00
N SER A 193 -17.54 -30.04 7.13
CA SER A 193 -17.02 -30.51 8.44
C SER A 193 -16.05 -29.56 9.14
N GLU A 194 -15.27 -28.76 8.41
CA GLU A 194 -14.23 -27.90 9.02
C GLU A 194 -14.76 -26.55 9.54
N SER A 195 -15.94 -26.12 9.10
CA SER A 195 -16.49 -24.79 9.38
C SER A 195 -17.40 -24.71 10.62
N GLU A 196 -17.79 -25.84 11.22
CA GLU A 196 -18.77 -25.86 12.32
C GLU A 196 -18.18 -25.54 13.71
N SER A 197 -16.85 -25.56 13.87
CA SER A 197 -16.18 -25.26 15.16
C SER A 197 -15.41 -23.94 15.19
N VAL A 198 -15.24 -23.27 14.04
CA VAL A 198 -14.40 -22.06 13.93
C VAL A 198 -15.22 -20.79 14.15
N ILE A 199 -14.84 -19.99 15.15
CA ILE A 199 -15.46 -18.69 15.46
C ILE A 199 -14.42 -17.56 15.41
N GLY A 200 -14.80 -16.42 14.83
CA GLY A 200 -14.02 -15.19 14.91
C GLY A 200 -14.42 -14.38 16.13
N ILE A 201 -13.50 -14.10 17.05
CA ILE A 201 -13.77 -13.19 18.18
C ILE A 201 -13.22 -11.80 17.91
N ILE A 202 -13.99 -10.77 18.23
CA ILE A 202 -13.54 -9.38 18.10
C ILE A 202 -14.13 -8.47 19.16
N ARG A 203 -13.35 -7.50 19.62
CA ARG A 203 -13.82 -6.45 20.54
C ARG A 203 -14.43 -5.29 19.78
N ALA A 204 -15.53 -4.76 20.29
CA ALA A 204 -16.24 -3.63 19.72
C ALA A 204 -16.77 -2.68 20.79
N LYS A 205 -17.06 -1.43 20.42
CA LYS A 205 -17.68 -0.42 21.30
C LYS A 205 -18.89 0.22 20.62
N LEU A 206 -20.03 0.24 21.31
CA LEU A 206 -21.25 0.93 20.85
C LEU A 206 -21.03 2.44 20.75
N LEU A 207 -21.53 3.04 19.67
CA LEU A 207 -21.55 4.49 19.49
C LEU A 207 -22.59 5.18 20.39
N GLU A 208 -23.70 4.49 20.67
CA GLU A 208 -24.78 5.00 21.53
C GLU A 208 -24.74 4.30 22.90
N GLU A 209 -23.99 4.87 23.85
CA GLU A 209 -23.73 4.24 25.15
C GLU A 209 -25.00 4.04 26.01
N GLY A 210 -26.03 4.85 25.78
CA GLY A 210 -27.28 4.86 26.58
C GLY A 210 -28.35 3.85 26.15
N ARG A 211 -28.15 3.09 25.08
CA ARG A 211 -29.21 2.23 24.52
C ARG A 211 -29.19 0.80 25.12
N PRO A 212 -30.32 0.29 25.65
CA PRO A 212 -30.35 -1.05 26.21
C PRO A 212 -30.46 -2.12 25.11
N ILE A 213 -29.43 -2.97 24.99
CA ILE A 213 -29.49 -4.24 24.24
C ILE A 213 -30.01 -5.37 25.14
N ALA A 214 -31.11 -6.00 24.74
CA ALA A 214 -31.77 -7.13 25.37
C ALA A 214 -31.55 -8.43 24.57
N ILE A 215 -30.30 -8.72 24.22
CA ILE A 215 -29.87 -9.96 23.55
C ILE A 215 -29.07 -10.79 24.55
N ALA A 216 -29.43 -12.07 24.68
CA ALA A 216 -28.70 -13.00 25.53
C ALA A 216 -27.32 -13.31 24.91
N PRO A 217 -26.25 -13.39 25.71
CA PRO A 217 -24.95 -13.81 25.22
C PRO A 217 -25.00 -15.16 24.48
N GLY A 218 -24.22 -15.31 23.41
CA GLY A 218 -24.15 -16.52 22.59
C GLY A 218 -25.29 -16.68 21.57
N LYS A 219 -26.34 -15.84 21.61
CA LYS A 219 -27.42 -15.91 20.62
C LYS A 219 -26.99 -15.25 19.30
N TRP A 220 -27.00 -16.04 18.22
CA TRP A 220 -26.72 -15.60 16.85
C TRP A 220 -27.89 -14.86 16.22
N PHE A 221 -27.56 -13.91 15.34
CA PHE A 221 -28.52 -13.16 14.54
C PHE A 221 -27.86 -12.64 13.26
N SER A 222 -28.69 -12.44 12.24
CA SER A 222 -28.28 -11.87 10.95
C SER A 222 -28.27 -10.35 10.98
N GLY A 223 -27.59 -9.73 10.01
CA GLY A 223 -27.59 -8.28 9.83
C GLY A 223 -28.97 -7.71 9.44
N PRO A 224 -29.14 -6.38 9.50
CA PRO A 224 -30.39 -5.73 9.13
C PRO A 224 -30.74 -5.94 7.65
N ILE A 225 -32.02 -6.24 7.36
CA ILE A 225 -32.53 -6.39 5.98
C ILE A 225 -32.65 -5.03 5.27
N HIS A 226 -32.98 -3.98 6.04
CA HIS A 226 -33.13 -2.61 5.56
C HIS A 226 -32.04 -1.72 6.15
N ARG A 227 -31.74 -0.60 5.49
CA ARG A 227 -30.73 0.35 6.00
C ARG A 227 -31.13 0.83 7.40
N PRO A 228 -30.29 0.60 8.43
CA PRO A 228 -30.56 1.10 9.76
C PRO A 228 -30.39 2.64 9.80
N LYS A 229 -30.82 3.25 10.90
CA LYS A 229 -30.62 4.69 11.12
C LYS A 229 -29.12 5.03 10.98
N PRO A 230 -28.74 6.12 10.28
CA PRO A 230 -27.35 6.49 10.13
C PRO A 230 -26.61 6.67 11.48
N PRO A 231 -25.31 6.35 11.55
CA PRO A 231 -24.52 6.47 12.78
C PRO A 231 -24.27 7.93 13.20
N LEU A 232 -24.41 8.86 12.26
CA LEU A 232 -24.24 10.30 12.47
C LEU A 232 -25.56 11.06 12.28
N PRO A 233 -25.70 12.27 12.86
CA PRO A 233 -26.88 13.10 12.65
C PRO A 233 -27.04 13.50 11.18
N GLU A 234 -28.21 13.20 10.58
CA GLU A 234 -28.46 13.49 9.16
C GLU A 234 -28.33 14.96 8.80
N ALA A 235 -28.83 15.85 9.65
CA ALA A 235 -28.85 17.28 9.39
C ALA A 235 -27.45 17.87 9.21
N SER A 236 -26.47 17.42 10.00
CA SER A 236 -25.12 17.97 9.97
C SER A 236 -24.12 17.16 9.13
N MET A 237 -24.36 15.85 8.94
CA MET A 237 -23.36 14.93 8.39
C MET A 237 -23.77 14.23 7.10
N HIS A 238 -25.00 14.39 6.60
CA HIS A 238 -25.45 13.70 5.39
C HIS A 238 -26.13 14.61 4.36
N ARG A 239 -26.26 15.91 4.65
CA ARG A 239 -26.94 16.90 3.78
C ARG A 239 -26.03 18.00 3.23
N GLY A 240 -24.72 17.93 3.47
CA GLY A 240 -23.75 18.87 2.89
C GLY A 240 -23.64 18.77 1.36
N GLN A 241 -23.01 19.79 0.76
CA GLN A 241 -22.87 19.91 -0.70
C GLN A 241 -21.72 19.08 -1.30
N TRP A 242 -20.90 18.44 -0.46
CA TRP A 242 -19.72 17.68 -0.89
C TRP A 242 -19.63 16.36 -0.12
N VAL A 243 -18.97 15.37 -0.71
CA VAL A 243 -18.75 14.05 -0.11
C VAL A 243 -17.34 14.01 0.47
N LEU A 244 -17.24 13.72 1.76
CA LEU A 244 -15.95 13.54 2.44
C LEU A 244 -15.54 12.07 2.49
N ALA A 245 -16.44 11.23 2.99
CA ALA A 245 -16.10 9.89 3.43
C ALA A 245 -17.30 8.95 3.45
N ARG A 246 -17.05 7.65 3.65
CA ARG A 246 -18.05 6.62 3.93
C ARG A 246 -17.64 5.83 5.17
N CYS A 247 -18.59 5.46 6.02
CA CYS A 247 -18.33 4.62 7.19
C CYS A 247 -18.73 3.15 6.98
N HIS A 248 -19.81 2.90 6.23
CA HIS A 248 -20.34 1.55 5.92
C HIS A 248 -21.23 1.60 4.68
N ASP A 249 -21.35 0.50 3.94
CA ASP A 249 -22.19 0.40 2.73
C ASP A 249 -23.70 0.54 2.97
N MET A 250 -24.18 0.27 4.19
CA MET A 250 -25.59 0.44 4.57
C MET A 250 -25.87 1.83 5.14
N ALA A 251 -24.83 2.65 5.32
CA ALA A 251 -24.95 4.03 5.75
C ALA A 251 -24.78 4.99 4.56
N PRO A 252 -25.47 6.14 4.57
CA PRO A 252 -25.25 7.17 3.56
C PRO A 252 -23.82 7.74 3.65
N ASP A 253 -23.34 8.27 2.52
CA ASP A 253 -22.06 8.99 2.49
C ASP A 253 -22.07 10.17 3.48
N ILE A 254 -20.91 10.45 4.06
CA ILE A 254 -20.69 11.55 4.99
C ILE A 254 -20.50 12.82 4.16
N ARG A 255 -21.48 13.72 4.28
CA ARG A 255 -21.56 15.03 3.65
C ARG A 255 -21.70 16.12 4.73
N PRO A 256 -20.58 16.62 5.26
CA PRO A 256 -20.58 17.64 6.31
C PRO A 256 -21.23 18.94 5.83
N SER A 257 -22.15 19.48 6.62
CA SER A 257 -22.76 20.80 6.37
C SER A 257 -22.00 21.95 7.05
N SER A 258 -21.09 21.63 7.97
CA SER A 258 -20.34 22.60 8.78
C SER A 258 -18.84 22.47 8.53
N PRO A 259 -18.05 23.52 8.84
CA PRO A 259 -16.60 23.50 8.65
C PRO A 259 -15.93 22.37 9.45
N MET A 260 -14.94 21.74 8.83
CA MET A 260 -14.17 20.65 9.44
C MET A 260 -12.70 20.99 9.62
N ILE A 261 -12.07 20.35 10.60
CA ILE A 261 -10.64 20.51 10.86
C ILE A 261 -9.96 19.15 10.76
N ALA A 262 -8.98 19.03 9.88
CA ALA A 262 -8.15 17.83 9.83
C ALA A 262 -6.80 18.09 10.51
N VAL A 263 -6.52 17.33 11.57
CA VAL A 263 -5.25 17.39 12.29
C VAL A 263 -4.34 16.29 11.73
N VAL A 264 -3.50 16.68 10.79
CA VAL A 264 -2.66 15.78 10.00
C VAL A 264 -1.34 16.48 9.68
N SER A 265 -0.22 15.83 9.99
CA SER A 265 1.13 16.33 9.68
C SER A 265 1.70 15.78 8.38
N GLU A 266 1.30 14.56 8.00
CA GLU A 266 1.86 13.82 6.87
C GLU A 266 1.30 14.29 5.52
N ARG A 267 2.13 14.21 4.47
CA ARG A 267 1.78 14.71 3.12
C ARG A 267 0.71 13.86 2.43
N LEU A 268 0.76 12.53 2.58
CA LEU A 268 -0.19 11.63 1.93
C LEU A 268 -1.65 11.82 2.38
N PRO A 269 -1.98 11.75 3.67
CA PRO A 269 -3.35 12.00 4.13
C PRO A 269 -3.83 13.43 3.85
N ARG A 270 -2.94 14.44 3.89
CA ARG A 270 -3.27 15.80 3.44
C ARG A 270 -3.70 15.81 1.96
N SER A 271 -2.90 15.19 1.08
CA SER A 271 -3.23 15.04 -0.34
C SER A 271 -4.60 14.38 -0.54
N MET A 272 -4.87 13.26 0.13
CA MET A 272 -6.17 12.56 0.02
C MET A 272 -7.36 13.44 0.45
N LEU A 273 -7.22 14.20 1.55
CA LEU A 273 -8.26 15.11 2.04
C LEU A 273 -8.47 16.32 1.11
N LEU A 274 -7.41 16.85 0.52
CA LEU A 274 -7.50 17.95 -0.45
C LEU A 274 -8.23 17.48 -1.72
N LYS A 275 -7.93 16.28 -2.23
CA LYS A 275 -8.67 15.68 -3.34
C LYS A 275 -10.14 15.47 -2.98
N ALA A 276 -10.41 14.92 -1.80
CA ALA A 276 -11.78 14.69 -1.32
C ALA A 276 -12.62 15.96 -1.21
N SER A 277 -11.98 17.07 -0.83
CA SER A 277 -12.63 18.36 -0.62
C SER A 277 -12.61 19.29 -1.83
N ARG A 278 -12.06 18.88 -2.99
CA ARG A 278 -11.83 19.73 -4.18
C ARG A 278 -13.09 20.31 -4.82
N ASN A 279 -14.20 19.56 -4.80
CA ASN A 279 -15.33 19.86 -5.69
C ASN A 279 -15.94 21.26 -5.41
N GLY A 280 -15.81 22.17 -6.38
CA GLY A 280 -16.35 23.52 -6.31
C GLY A 280 -15.71 24.43 -5.26
N SER A 281 -14.55 24.09 -4.69
CA SER A 281 -13.86 24.89 -3.67
C SER A 281 -12.65 25.64 -4.20
N LEU A 282 -12.31 26.73 -3.53
CA LEU A 282 -10.98 27.34 -3.60
C LEU A 282 -10.05 26.60 -2.63
N ILE A 283 -8.94 26.06 -3.12
CA ILE A 283 -7.92 25.36 -2.35
C ILE A 283 -6.66 26.21 -2.24
N ILE A 284 -6.17 26.41 -1.02
CA ILE A 284 -4.88 27.06 -0.73
C ILE A 284 -4.03 26.07 0.06
N ALA A 285 -3.13 25.35 -0.60
CA ALA A 285 -2.38 24.26 0.03
C ALA A 285 -1.10 23.88 -0.73
N ASP A 286 -0.33 22.95 -0.17
CA ASP A 286 0.67 22.20 -0.94
C ASP A 286 -0.03 21.31 -1.97
N LEU A 287 0.04 21.70 -3.24
CA LEU A 287 -0.63 21.01 -4.35
C LEU A 287 0.20 19.85 -4.94
N SER A 288 1.27 19.41 -4.28
CA SER A 288 2.09 18.29 -4.77
C SER A 288 1.31 17.01 -5.09
N GLY A 289 0.23 16.76 -4.34
CA GLY A 289 -0.69 15.65 -4.54
C GLY A 289 -1.69 15.81 -5.68
N PHE A 290 -1.71 16.95 -6.38
CA PHE A 290 -2.58 17.23 -7.53
C PHE A 290 -1.81 17.13 -8.84
N GLU A 291 -2.53 16.81 -9.92
CA GLU A 291 -1.98 16.76 -11.28
C GLU A 291 -1.79 18.14 -11.91
N SER A 292 -2.67 19.07 -11.56
CA SER A 292 -2.67 20.45 -12.06
C SER A 292 -1.61 21.28 -11.34
N GLU A 293 -0.90 22.13 -12.08
CA GLU A 293 -0.11 23.20 -11.49
C GLU A 293 -1.03 24.27 -10.87
N GLY A 294 -0.54 24.95 -9.83
CA GLY A 294 -1.27 26.05 -9.20
C GLY A 294 -1.54 27.19 -10.20
N GLU A 295 -2.70 27.82 -10.07
CA GLU A 295 -3.06 29.00 -10.84
C GLU A 295 -2.25 30.22 -10.38
N LYS A 296 -2.25 31.27 -11.22
CA LYS A 296 -1.59 32.54 -10.88
C LYS A 296 -2.23 33.16 -9.63
N TYR A 297 -1.41 33.75 -8.77
CA TYR A 297 -1.89 34.33 -7.53
C TYR A 297 -2.69 35.62 -7.78
N PRO A 298 -3.74 35.88 -7.00
CA PRO A 298 -4.51 37.12 -7.10
C PRO A 298 -3.66 38.31 -6.66
N ILE A 299 -3.62 39.37 -7.48
CA ILE A 299 -2.80 40.57 -7.21
C ILE A 299 -3.24 41.31 -5.94
N GLU A 300 -4.51 41.18 -5.55
CA GLU A 300 -5.12 41.75 -4.35
C GLU A 300 -4.54 41.14 -3.07
N SER A 301 -4.00 39.91 -3.12
CA SER A 301 -3.31 39.31 -1.96
C SER A 301 -2.12 40.13 -1.48
N LEU A 302 -1.53 40.97 -2.35
CA LEU A 302 -0.42 41.85 -2.00
C LEU A 302 -0.81 42.98 -1.03
N GLU A 303 -2.09 43.32 -0.92
CA GLU A 303 -2.59 44.28 0.07
C GLU A 303 -2.53 43.71 1.49
N HIS A 304 -2.89 42.43 1.63
CA HIS A 304 -2.74 41.71 2.89
C HIS A 304 -1.26 41.47 3.17
N TRP A 305 -0.47 41.10 2.16
CA TRP A 305 0.96 40.82 2.32
C TRP A 305 1.75 42.04 2.82
N ILE A 306 1.53 43.24 2.26
CA ILE A 306 2.29 44.44 2.68
C ILE A 306 2.07 44.76 4.17
N SER A 307 0.87 44.46 4.69
CA SER A 307 0.52 44.67 6.10
C SER A 307 1.26 43.72 7.03
N ILE A 308 1.41 42.46 6.63
CA ILE A 308 2.12 41.41 7.37
C ILE A 308 3.64 41.62 7.26
N ALA A 309 4.13 41.95 6.07
CA ALA A 309 5.54 42.12 5.79
C ALA A 309 6.09 43.40 6.43
N HIS A 310 5.29 44.46 6.60
CA HIS A 310 5.74 45.76 7.12
C HIS A 310 4.83 46.31 8.24
N PRO A 311 4.75 45.63 9.41
CA PRO A 311 3.79 45.95 10.46
C PRO A 311 4.06 47.28 11.21
N ARG A 312 5.24 47.89 11.01
CA ARG A 312 5.62 49.16 11.65
C ARG A 312 5.38 50.40 10.77
N LEU A 313 5.08 50.22 9.48
CA LEU A 313 4.82 51.34 8.58
C LEU A 313 3.39 51.88 8.77
N SER A 314 3.18 53.16 8.46
CA SER A 314 1.85 53.77 8.39
C SER A 314 1.04 53.18 7.24
N GLU A 315 -0.29 53.27 7.34
CA GLU A 315 -1.21 52.78 6.31
C GLU A 315 -0.98 53.46 4.95
N SER A 316 -0.79 54.79 4.94
CA SER A 316 -0.48 55.55 3.73
C SER A 316 0.77 55.07 3.01
N GLU A 317 1.83 54.76 3.77
CA GLU A 317 3.09 54.28 3.21
C GLU A 317 3.00 52.83 2.74
N ARG A 318 2.22 51.98 3.44
CA ARG A 318 1.91 50.62 2.98
C ARG A 318 1.15 50.65 1.65
N SER A 319 0.11 51.46 1.53
CA SER A 319 -0.68 51.59 0.30
C SER A 319 0.18 52.08 -0.86
N ARG A 320 1.04 53.09 -0.64
CA ARG A 320 1.98 53.58 -1.64
C ARG A 320 2.94 52.48 -2.13
N ARG A 321 3.54 51.73 -1.20
CA ARG A 321 4.47 50.63 -1.54
C ARG A 321 3.77 49.47 -2.21
N CYS A 322 2.55 49.14 -1.78
CA CYS A 322 1.72 48.10 -2.39
C CYS A 322 1.43 48.44 -3.85
N GLN A 323 0.97 49.66 -4.15
CA GLN A 323 0.71 50.07 -5.53
C GLN A 323 1.97 50.01 -6.40
N ALA A 324 3.12 50.49 -5.88
CA ALA A 324 4.39 50.41 -6.58
C ALA A 324 4.88 48.96 -6.81
N LEU A 325 4.49 48.02 -5.93
CA LEU A 325 4.76 46.60 -6.10
C LEU A 325 3.83 45.97 -7.15
N LYS A 326 2.52 46.26 -7.10
CA LYS A 326 1.55 45.79 -8.09
C LYS A 326 1.93 46.22 -9.51
N ASP A 327 2.26 47.49 -9.71
CA ASP A 327 2.69 48.05 -11.00
C ASP A 327 3.95 47.36 -11.56
N ARG A 328 4.87 46.95 -10.66
CA ARG A 328 6.12 46.26 -11.03
C ARG A 328 5.90 44.80 -11.37
N VAL A 329 5.03 44.11 -10.63
CA VAL A 329 4.73 42.67 -10.83
C VAL A 329 3.92 42.46 -12.11
N LEU A 330 2.95 43.33 -12.40
CA LEU A 330 2.14 43.28 -13.61
C LEU A 330 2.86 43.83 -14.86
N GLY A 331 4.09 44.34 -14.72
CA GLY A 331 4.89 44.86 -15.83
C GLY A 331 4.32 46.13 -16.49
N THR A 332 3.31 46.76 -15.89
CA THR A 332 2.55 47.86 -16.49
C THR A 332 3.36 49.16 -16.58
N ARG A 333 4.36 49.35 -15.70
CA ARG A 333 5.21 50.55 -15.64
C ARG A 333 6.62 50.22 -15.10
N ARG A 334 7.65 50.96 -15.53
CA ARG A 334 9.00 50.94 -14.91
C ARG A 334 9.00 51.70 -13.58
N VAL A 335 8.31 51.16 -12.58
CA VAL A 335 8.24 51.76 -11.23
C VAL A 335 9.36 51.20 -10.34
N ARG A 336 10.09 52.10 -9.66
CA ARG A 336 11.09 51.70 -8.65
C ARG A 336 10.37 51.41 -7.33
N THR A 337 10.13 50.14 -7.05
CA THR A 337 9.75 49.68 -5.70
C THR A 337 10.96 49.82 -4.77
N GLU A 338 10.75 50.16 -3.51
CA GLU A 338 11.84 50.20 -2.53
C GLU A 338 12.56 48.85 -2.40
N ASP A 339 13.89 48.89 -2.35
CA ASP A 339 14.74 47.69 -2.30
C ASP A 339 14.43 46.79 -1.10
N SER A 340 14.07 47.38 0.04
CA SER A 340 13.69 46.65 1.26
C SER A 340 12.42 45.82 1.08
N THR A 341 11.44 46.38 0.38
CA THR A 341 10.14 45.73 0.10
C THR A 341 10.31 44.69 -1.00
N TRP A 342 11.08 45.00 -2.04
CA TRP A 342 11.35 44.07 -3.14
C TRP A 342 12.14 42.82 -2.70
N ARG A 343 13.14 42.98 -1.82
CA ARG A 343 13.89 41.84 -1.27
C ARG A 343 13.00 40.90 -0.45
N ARG A 344 12.14 41.46 0.42
CA ARG A 344 11.17 40.67 1.20
C ARG A 344 10.15 39.99 0.30
N PHE A 345 9.64 40.71 -0.71
CA PHE A 345 8.74 40.13 -1.71
C PHE A 345 9.39 38.92 -2.40
N ARG A 346 10.64 39.04 -2.86
CA ARG A 346 11.35 37.91 -3.49
C ARG A 346 11.64 36.77 -2.54
N GLN A 347 11.82 37.04 -1.25
CA GLN A 347 11.98 36.01 -0.23
C GLN A 347 10.67 35.24 0.02
N ASP A 348 9.53 35.94 0.04
CA ASP A 348 8.23 35.33 0.35
C ASP A 348 7.51 34.74 -0.88
N TRP A 349 7.65 35.36 -2.05
CA TRP A 349 6.91 34.98 -3.26
C TRP A 349 7.81 34.41 -4.36
N GLY A 350 9.14 34.49 -4.22
CA GLY A 350 10.06 33.94 -5.23
C GLY A 350 9.84 34.52 -6.64
N ASN A 351 9.57 33.63 -7.60
CA ASN A 351 9.23 33.94 -8.99
C ASN A 351 7.73 33.78 -9.31
N SER A 352 6.87 33.86 -8.30
CA SER A 352 5.43 33.68 -8.45
C SER A 352 4.82 34.64 -9.47
N GLU A 353 3.89 34.13 -10.27
CA GLU A 353 3.11 34.91 -11.23
C GLU A 353 1.77 35.35 -10.64
N PHE A 354 1.33 36.55 -11.01
CA PHE A 354 0.10 37.15 -10.51
C PHE A 354 -0.88 37.47 -11.64
N SER A 355 -2.17 37.45 -11.34
CA SER A 355 -3.25 37.83 -12.24
C SER A 355 -4.12 38.91 -11.60
N SER A 356 -4.66 39.79 -12.45
CA SER A 356 -5.73 40.75 -12.12
C SER A 356 -7.05 40.37 -12.81
N SER A 357 -7.23 39.10 -13.17
CA SER A 357 -8.42 38.61 -13.86
C SER A 357 -9.62 38.57 -12.92
N ASP A 358 -10.80 38.92 -13.42
CA ASP A 358 -12.07 38.78 -12.69
C ASP A 358 -12.45 37.31 -12.40
N MET A 359 -11.80 36.35 -13.08
CA MET A 359 -11.97 34.93 -12.81
C MET A 359 -11.28 34.56 -11.50
N SER A 360 -12.06 34.14 -10.51
CA SER A 360 -11.53 33.67 -9.23
C SER A 360 -10.74 32.37 -9.41
N PRO A 361 -9.49 32.29 -8.90
CA PRO A 361 -8.71 31.06 -8.98
C PRO A 361 -9.38 29.95 -8.17
N ARG A 362 -9.11 28.69 -8.51
CA ARG A 362 -9.56 27.51 -7.76
C ARG A 362 -8.43 26.83 -7.00
N LEU A 363 -7.23 26.80 -7.57
CA LEU A 363 -6.08 26.11 -6.98
C LEU A 363 -4.91 27.09 -6.78
N LEU A 364 -4.56 27.37 -5.53
CA LEU A 364 -3.41 28.20 -5.16
C LEU A 364 -2.38 27.36 -4.42
N ASP A 365 -1.20 27.23 -5.02
CA ASP A 365 -0.09 26.45 -4.45
C ASP A 365 0.60 27.24 -3.33
N THR A 366 0.96 26.59 -2.23
CA THR A 366 1.77 27.22 -1.17
C THR A 366 3.23 26.78 -1.19
N ARG A 367 3.62 25.86 -2.08
CA ARG A 367 5.00 25.40 -2.19
C ARG A 367 5.95 26.54 -2.56
N GLY A 368 7.03 26.66 -1.80
CA GLY A 368 8.04 27.70 -2.02
C GLY A 368 7.58 29.10 -1.58
N LEU A 369 6.37 29.26 -1.03
CA LEU A 369 5.93 30.53 -0.45
C LEU A 369 6.45 30.69 0.97
N GLY A 370 6.82 31.92 1.31
CA GLY A 370 7.11 32.35 2.66
C GLY A 370 5.85 32.40 3.52
N LYS A 371 6.05 32.47 4.84
CA LYS A 371 4.97 32.50 5.82
C LYS A 371 4.01 33.68 5.59
N ALA A 372 4.55 34.88 5.33
CA ALA A 372 3.73 36.06 5.13
C ALA A 372 2.93 36.00 3.82
N ALA A 373 3.47 35.39 2.76
CA ALA A 373 2.74 35.15 1.51
C ALA A 373 1.57 34.19 1.74
N SER A 374 1.81 33.04 2.37
CA SER A 374 0.76 32.05 2.66
C SER A 374 -0.35 32.62 3.55
N GLU A 375 0.01 33.39 4.60
CA GLU A 375 -0.97 34.06 5.45
C GLU A 375 -1.75 35.13 4.68
N SER A 376 -1.10 35.89 3.79
CA SER A 376 -1.78 36.91 2.98
C SER A 376 -2.79 36.31 2.00
N LEU A 377 -2.50 35.16 1.40
CA LEU A 377 -3.43 34.42 0.54
C LEU A 377 -4.66 33.96 1.32
N THR A 378 -4.45 33.46 2.53
CA THR A 378 -5.55 33.02 3.41
C THR A 378 -6.43 34.20 3.79
N ARG A 379 -5.85 35.33 4.18
CA ARG A 379 -6.59 36.56 4.52
C ARG A 379 -7.37 37.10 3.33
N TRP A 380 -6.74 37.12 2.15
CA TRP A 380 -7.40 37.49 0.90
C TRP A 380 -8.62 36.60 0.64
N ALA A 381 -8.46 35.29 0.68
CA ALA A 381 -9.54 34.34 0.36
C ALA A 381 -10.73 34.44 1.33
N ILE A 382 -10.49 34.77 2.60
CA ILE A 382 -11.57 35.00 3.57
C ILE A 382 -12.23 36.37 3.37
N SER A 383 -11.47 37.39 2.95
CA SER A 383 -11.99 38.74 2.72
C SER A 383 -12.75 38.90 1.40
N THR A 384 -12.47 38.06 0.41
CA THR A 384 -13.10 38.13 -0.90
C THR A 384 -14.52 37.57 -0.81
N GLU A 385 -15.51 38.41 -1.14
CA GLU A 385 -16.89 37.98 -1.28
C GLU A 385 -17.01 37.05 -2.51
N GLY A 386 -17.16 35.76 -2.25
CA GLY A 386 -17.35 34.74 -3.26
C GLY A 386 -18.11 33.56 -2.66
N THR A 387 -18.97 32.91 -3.45
CA THR A 387 -19.82 31.80 -3.00
C THR A 387 -19.09 30.46 -2.91
N SER A 388 -17.83 30.39 -3.35
CA SER A 388 -17.05 29.15 -3.37
C SER A 388 -16.55 28.78 -1.97
N PRO A 389 -16.81 27.55 -1.49
CA PRO A 389 -16.28 27.08 -0.22
C PRO A 389 -14.73 27.03 -0.21
N LEU A 390 -14.13 27.20 0.96
CA LEU A 390 -12.69 27.40 1.14
C LEU A 390 -12.03 26.21 1.84
N VAL A 391 -10.94 25.70 1.26
CA VAL A 391 -10.09 24.65 1.82
C VAL A 391 -8.68 25.19 1.99
N ILE A 392 -8.17 25.22 3.23
CA ILE A 392 -6.88 25.86 3.53
C ILE A 392 -5.96 24.88 4.26
N ASP A 393 -4.71 24.79 3.80
CA ASP A 393 -3.60 24.25 4.58
C ASP A 393 -2.96 25.35 5.42
N ILE A 394 -3.18 25.31 6.73
CA ILE A 394 -2.72 26.35 7.65
C ILE A 394 -1.24 26.11 7.98
N PRO A 395 -0.36 27.12 7.80
CA PRO A 395 1.04 27.03 8.17
C PRO A 395 1.25 26.69 9.66
N LYS A 396 2.29 25.92 9.97
CA LYS A 396 2.60 25.42 11.33
C LYS A 396 2.63 26.51 12.41
N ASP A 397 3.15 27.69 12.06
CA ASP A 397 3.31 28.84 12.95
C ASP A 397 2.30 29.97 12.69
N ALA A 398 1.09 29.64 12.23
CA ALA A 398 0.04 30.64 11.99
C ALA A 398 -0.21 31.54 13.21
N SER A 399 -0.44 32.83 12.96
CA SER A 399 -0.77 33.81 14.01
C SER A 399 -2.12 33.46 14.66
N LYS A 400 -2.29 33.76 15.96
CA LYS A 400 -3.57 33.56 16.65
C LYS A 400 -4.71 34.31 15.95
N ASP A 401 -4.41 35.48 15.42
CA ASP A 401 -5.37 36.31 14.68
C ASP A 401 -5.85 35.60 13.41
N LEU A 402 -4.94 34.96 12.66
CA LEU A 402 -5.30 34.16 11.48
C LEU A 402 -6.17 32.96 11.88
N LEU A 403 -5.81 32.23 12.94
CA LEU A 403 -6.57 31.07 13.40
C LEU A 403 -8.01 31.44 13.79
N ASN A 404 -8.18 32.56 14.48
CA ASN A 404 -9.49 33.07 14.87
C ASN A 404 -10.30 33.51 13.64
N LEU A 405 -9.66 34.18 12.69
CA LEU A 405 -10.28 34.58 11.42
C LEU A 405 -10.77 33.37 10.63
N VAL A 406 -9.94 32.33 10.48
CA VAL A 406 -10.31 31.08 9.80
C VAL A 406 -11.47 30.39 10.52
N SER A 407 -11.40 30.28 11.86
CA SER A 407 -12.46 29.62 12.65
C SER A 407 -13.83 30.30 12.56
N SER A 408 -13.86 31.60 12.24
CA SER A 408 -15.08 32.41 12.15
C SER A 408 -15.59 32.57 10.72
N SER A 409 -14.90 32.01 9.73
CA SER A 409 -15.25 32.14 8.32
C SER A 409 -16.46 31.27 7.95
N GLU A 410 -17.50 31.88 7.38
CA GLU A 410 -18.72 31.17 6.96
C GLU A 410 -18.48 30.27 5.74
N ASN A 411 -17.53 30.63 4.88
CA ASN A 411 -17.21 29.89 3.67
C ASN A 411 -16.21 28.75 3.91
N LEU A 412 -15.70 28.57 5.13
CA LEU A 412 -14.74 27.51 5.42
C LEU A 412 -15.39 26.13 5.27
N ARG A 413 -14.82 25.31 4.36
CA ARG A 413 -15.17 23.90 4.25
C ARG A 413 -14.26 23.04 5.13
N MET A 414 -12.94 23.21 4.97
CA MET A 414 -11.96 22.43 5.70
C MET A 414 -10.70 23.24 5.96
N ALA A 415 -10.14 23.14 7.17
CA ALA A 415 -8.76 23.54 7.42
C ALA A 415 -7.89 22.35 7.81
N LEU A 416 -6.72 22.25 7.19
CA LEU A 416 -5.68 21.28 7.53
C LEU A 416 -4.69 21.93 8.48
N VAL A 417 -4.38 21.24 9.58
CA VAL A 417 -3.44 21.72 10.61
C VAL A 417 -2.53 20.60 11.04
N GLU A 418 -1.29 20.90 11.41
CA GLU A 418 -0.36 19.88 11.92
C GLU A 418 -0.75 19.38 13.32
N LYS A 419 -1.28 20.27 14.15
CA LYS A 419 -1.68 20.00 15.52
C LYS A 419 -3.01 20.68 15.84
N ARG A 420 -3.69 20.19 16.86
CA ARG A 420 -4.97 20.75 17.30
C ARG A 420 -4.75 22.10 17.99
N PHE A 421 -5.44 23.14 17.52
CA PHE A 421 -5.44 24.48 18.11
C PHE A 421 -6.71 24.75 18.93
N GLN A 422 -6.61 25.61 19.94
CA GLN A 422 -7.73 25.97 20.82
C GLN A 422 -8.88 26.66 20.07
N SER A 423 -8.57 27.50 19.06
CA SER A 423 -9.56 28.20 18.24
C SER A 423 -10.52 27.27 17.49
N PHE A 424 -10.18 25.98 17.38
CA PHE A 424 -10.91 24.98 16.60
C PHE A 424 -11.64 23.93 17.47
N LEU A 425 -11.69 24.10 18.79
CA LEU A 425 -12.24 23.06 19.70
C LEU A 425 -13.71 22.71 19.45
N ASN A 426 -14.49 23.66 18.94
CA ASN A 426 -15.93 23.50 18.69
C ASN A 426 -16.25 22.87 17.33
N LEU A 427 -15.25 22.66 16.47
CA LEU A 427 -15.42 22.11 15.13
C LEU A 427 -15.23 20.60 15.12
N ASP A 428 -15.91 19.94 14.18
CA ASP A 428 -15.71 18.52 13.93
C ASP A 428 -14.28 18.27 13.44
N THR A 429 -13.63 17.25 14.00
CA THR A 429 -12.20 17.00 13.81
C THR A 429 -11.96 15.66 13.11
N LEU A 430 -11.05 15.63 12.15
CA LEU A 430 -10.51 14.42 11.53
C LEU A 430 -9.05 14.21 11.96
N THR A 431 -8.70 12.97 12.30
CA THR A 431 -7.31 12.55 12.55
C THR A 431 -7.04 11.23 11.84
N ILE A 432 -5.77 10.85 11.69
CA ILE A 432 -5.41 9.51 11.19
C ILE A 432 -5.99 8.44 12.15
N ASP A 433 -6.55 7.36 11.61
CA ASP A 433 -7.00 6.23 12.42
C ASP A 433 -5.79 5.45 12.97
N ALA A 434 -5.78 5.15 14.26
CA ALA A 434 -4.64 4.52 14.92
C ALA A 434 -4.54 2.99 14.68
N LEU A 435 -5.63 2.36 14.23
CA LEU A 435 -5.74 0.91 14.07
C LEU A 435 -5.71 0.50 12.60
N ARG A 436 -6.21 1.34 11.70
CA ARG A 436 -6.41 1.04 10.29
C ARG A 436 -5.53 1.94 9.43
N PRO A 437 -4.88 1.39 8.40
CA PRO A 437 -4.11 2.21 7.48
C PRO A 437 -5.02 3.16 6.69
N LEU A 438 -4.39 4.15 6.06
CA LEU A 438 -5.07 5.01 5.10
C LEU A 438 -5.74 4.17 4.01
N PRO A 439 -6.96 4.53 3.55
CA PRO A 439 -7.60 5.85 3.69
C PRO A 439 -8.56 6.01 4.89
N TRP A 440 -8.45 5.17 5.93
CA TRP A 440 -9.25 5.33 7.14
C TRP A 440 -8.76 6.50 8.00
N MET A 441 -9.72 7.30 8.46
CA MET A 441 -9.56 8.45 9.36
C MET A 441 -10.48 8.26 10.56
N SER A 442 -10.13 8.84 11.71
CA SER A 442 -11.03 8.97 12.85
C SER A 442 -11.77 10.29 12.78
N LEU A 443 -13.11 10.24 12.70
CA LEU A 443 -13.98 11.41 12.79
C LEU A 443 -14.47 11.59 14.22
N ARG A 444 -14.16 12.73 14.81
CA ARG A 444 -14.70 13.19 16.10
C ARG A 444 -15.64 14.35 15.90
N THR A 445 -16.91 14.12 16.21
CA THR A 445 -17.93 15.18 16.19
C THR A 445 -17.86 16.05 17.43
N SER A 446 -18.33 17.30 17.32
CA SER A 446 -18.55 18.24 18.42
C SER A 446 -19.48 17.67 19.50
N GLY A 447 -20.41 16.78 19.12
CA GLY A 447 -21.26 16.01 20.04
C GLY A 447 -20.56 14.86 20.77
N GLY A 448 -19.24 14.69 20.61
CA GLY A 448 -18.43 13.70 21.34
C GLY A 448 -18.44 12.29 20.75
N ARG A 449 -19.15 12.04 19.63
CA ARG A 449 -19.08 10.74 18.92
C ARG A 449 -17.77 10.64 18.15
N GLU A 450 -17.13 9.48 18.23
CA GLU A 450 -15.88 9.16 17.53
C GLU A 450 -16.04 7.84 16.76
N MET A 451 -15.73 7.82 15.47
CA MET A 451 -15.82 6.61 14.64
C MET A 451 -14.83 6.64 13.47
N PRO A 452 -14.44 5.47 12.94
CA PRO A 452 -13.66 5.38 11.71
C PRO A 452 -14.52 5.76 10.49
N VAL A 453 -13.93 6.54 9.59
CA VAL A 453 -14.52 6.96 8.32
C VAL A 453 -13.48 6.80 7.23
N ARG A 454 -13.86 6.26 6.08
CA ARG A 454 -12.98 6.05 4.94
C ARG A 454 -13.10 7.21 3.98
N ILE A 455 -12.00 7.90 3.69
CA ILE A 455 -11.99 8.99 2.70
C ILE A 455 -12.48 8.43 1.37
N VAL A 456 -13.36 9.16 0.70
CA VAL A 456 -13.85 8.83 -0.64
C VAL A 456 -13.20 9.78 -1.62
N ASP A 457 -12.64 9.25 -2.70
CA ASP A 457 -12.25 10.06 -3.83
C ASP A 457 -13.53 10.49 -4.59
N PRO A 458 -13.86 11.79 -4.66
CA PRO A 458 -15.19 12.24 -4.98
C PRO A 458 -15.67 11.79 -6.35
N VAL A 459 -14.79 11.62 -7.36
CA VAL A 459 -15.16 11.07 -8.66
C VAL A 459 -13.90 10.62 -9.44
N LEU A 460 -13.93 9.42 -10.02
CA LEU A 460 -13.00 8.98 -11.08
C LEU A 460 -13.34 9.59 -12.44
N HIS A 461 -14.52 10.20 -12.63
CA HIS A 461 -14.92 10.82 -13.89
C HIS A 461 -14.39 12.24 -14.09
N SER A 462 -13.73 12.39 -15.23
CA SER A 462 -13.41 13.62 -15.97
C SER A 462 -12.94 14.81 -15.11
N PRO A 463 -11.62 15.09 -15.06
CA PRO A 463 -11.18 16.44 -14.73
C PRO A 463 -11.92 17.46 -15.61
N ASN A 464 -12.15 18.64 -15.07
CA ASN A 464 -12.64 19.75 -15.88
C ASN A 464 -11.68 19.90 -17.09
N PRO A 465 -12.16 20.11 -18.33
CA PRO A 465 -11.30 20.18 -19.52
C PRO A 465 -10.16 21.22 -19.43
N HIS A 466 -10.25 22.14 -18.48
CA HIS A 466 -9.27 23.19 -18.20
C HIS A 466 -8.19 22.81 -17.17
N ASP A 467 -8.28 21.64 -16.52
CA ASP A 467 -7.48 21.34 -15.32
C ASP A 467 -6.19 20.55 -15.59
N ILE A 468 -5.81 20.28 -16.85
CA ILE A 468 -4.56 19.55 -17.16
C ILE A 468 -3.58 20.52 -17.82
N SER A 469 -2.39 20.70 -17.25
CA SER A 469 -1.29 21.48 -17.86
C SER A 469 -0.61 20.66 -18.97
N ILE A 470 -0.25 21.29 -20.09
CA ILE A 470 0.41 20.62 -21.24
C ILE A 470 1.91 20.54 -20.95
N THR A 471 2.41 19.39 -20.48
CA THR A 471 3.86 19.15 -20.41
C THR A 471 4.23 17.72 -20.84
N GLY A 472 3.71 17.25 -21.97
CA GLY A 472 4.10 15.96 -22.56
C GLY A 472 4.92 16.14 -23.83
N LYS A 473 6.12 15.56 -23.90
CA LYS A 473 6.86 15.35 -25.16
C LYS A 473 6.33 14.09 -25.84
N LYS A 474 6.35 14.06 -27.18
CA LYS A 474 5.86 12.92 -28.00
C LYS A 474 6.57 11.62 -27.61
N ASN A 475 5.78 10.57 -27.34
CA ASN A 475 6.24 9.22 -27.04
C ASN A 475 6.28 8.38 -28.34
N ASP A 476 7.48 8.13 -28.87
CA ASP A 476 7.69 7.39 -30.14
C ASP A 476 7.41 5.86 -30.03
N HIS A 477 7.33 5.31 -28.81
CA HIS A 477 7.12 3.87 -28.58
C HIS A 477 5.73 3.39 -29.03
N ILE A 478 4.69 4.21 -28.76
CA ILE A 478 3.27 3.88 -28.96
C ILE A 478 2.94 3.51 -30.42
N THR A 479 3.73 4.00 -31.37
CA THR A 479 3.57 3.74 -32.80
C THR A 479 3.74 2.27 -33.18
N SER A 480 4.57 1.52 -32.45
CA SER A 480 4.84 0.11 -32.74
C SER A 480 3.74 -0.80 -32.19
N GLU A 481 3.26 -0.58 -30.96
CA GLU A 481 2.13 -1.33 -30.40
C GLU A 481 0.84 -1.09 -31.19
N LEU A 482 0.60 0.16 -31.61
CA LEU A 482 -0.52 0.52 -32.47
C LEU A 482 -0.57 -0.30 -33.77
N GLN A 483 0.56 -0.48 -34.45
CA GLN A 483 0.61 -1.24 -35.71
C GLN A 483 0.28 -2.72 -35.50
N ALA A 484 0.76 -3.30 -34.39
CA ALA A 484 0.45 -4.68 -34.04
C ALA A 484 -1.06 -4.88 -33.78
N LEU A 485 -1.68 -3.99 -32.99
CA LEU A 485 -3.12 -4.07 -32.67
C LEU A 485 -4.00 -3.91 -33.90
N VAL A 486 -3.66 -2.97 -34.78
CA VAL A 486 -4.42 -2.72 -36.01
C VAL A 486 -4.35 -3.92 -36.96
N SER A 487 -3.24 -4.66 -36.96
CA SER A 487 -3.07 -5.85 -37.80
C SER A 487 -3.99 -7.01 -37.41
N ASN A 488 -4.53 -7.01 -36.18
CA ASN A 488 -5.45 -8.03 -35.69
C ASN A 488 -6.92 -7.78 -36.08
N ILE A 489 -7.24 -6.67 -36.76
CA ILE A 489 -8.60 -6.35 -37.20
C ILE A 489 -8.86 -6.95 -38.59
N GLU A 490 -9.75 -7.95 -38.67
CA GLU A 490 -10.05 -8.66 -39.92
C GLU A 490 -11.09 -7.94 -40.82
N ASP A 491 -11.93 -7.06 -40.25
CA ASP A 491 -13.01 -6.38 -40.97
C ASP A 491 -12.49 -5.29 -41.92
N ARG A 492 -12.63 -5.53 -43.24
CA ARG A 492 -12.15 -4.62 -44.30
C ARG A 492 -12.84 -3.26 -44.32
N GLU A 493 -14.13 -3.17 -44.02
CA GLU A 493 -14.85 -1.89 -43.99
C GLU A 493 -14.42 -1.08 -42.76
N TYR A 494 -14.30 -1.74 -41.62
CA TYR A 494 -13.81 -1.11 -40.40
C TYR A 494 -12.36 -0.63 -40.55
N MET A 495 -11.52 -1.40 -41.26
CA MET A 495 -10.11 -1.04 -41.52
C MET A 495 -9.93 0.27 -42.28
N SER A 496 -10.87 0.64 -43.16
CA SER A 496 -10.83 1.96 -43.82
C SER A 496 -10.98 3.10 -42.80
N ILE A 497 -11.92 2.96 -41.86
CA ILE A 497 -12.18 3.92 -40.80
C ILE A 497 -11.00 3.97 -39.81
N ILE A 498 -10.41 2.82 -39.48
CA ILE A 498 -9.23 2.73 -38.62
C ILE A 498 -8.02 3.43 -39.26
N LYS A 499 -7.78 3.25 -40.57
CA LYS A 499 -6.73 3.99 -41.29
C LYS A 499 -6.95 5.51 -41.23
N SER A 500 -8.20 5.95 -41.36
CA SER A 500 -8.54 7.36 -41.15
C SER A 500 -8.26 7.82 -39.72
N ALA A 501 -8.53 6.99 -38.71
CA ALA A 501 -8.21 7.32 -37.32
C ALA A 501 -6.70 7.40 -37.07
N ILE A 502 -5.92 6.47 -37.63
CA ILE A 502 -4.44 6.45 -37.51
C ILE A 502 -3.82 7.73 -38.09
N SER A 503 -4.36 8.25 -39.20
CA SER A 503 -3.88 9.51 -39.78
C SER A 503 -4.08 10.73 -38.86
N GLN A 504 -4.94 10.62 -37.85
CA GLN A 504 -5.20 11.66 -36.86
C GLN A 504 -4.35 11.47 -35.60
N TYR A 505 -3.80 10.28 -35.37
CA TYR A 505 -2.91 9.98 -34.25
C TYR A 505 -1.49 10.56 -34.49
N PRO A 506 -0.77 11.10 -33.47
CA PRO A 506 -1.12 11.15 -32.04
C PRO A 506 -1.89 12.39 -31.61
N GLU A 507 -1.99 13.43 -32.46
CA GLU A 507 -2.55 14.73 -32.09
C GLU A 507 -4.06 14.66 -31.82
N GLY A 508 -4.77 13.85 -32.60
CA GLY A 508 -6.20 13.56 -32.49
C GLY A 508 -7.11 14.62 -33.13
N ASN A 509 -8.38 14.26 -33.30
CA ASN A 509 -9.47 15.15 -33.73
C ASN A 509 -10.73 14.80 -32.93
N GLU A 510 -11.04 15.59 -31.90
CA GLU A 510 -12.19 15.32 -31.01
C GLU A 510 -13.53 15.31 -31.72
N ASP A 511 -13.77 16.24 -32.65
CA ASP A 511 -15.03 16.32 -33.36
C ASP A 511 -15.26 15.10 -34.24
N TRP A 512 -14.19 14.58 -34.85
CA TRP A 512 -14.25 13.34 -35.60
C TRP A 512 -14.43 12.14 -34.67
N ALA A 513 -13.64 12.04 -33.59
CA ALA A 513 -13.73 10.95 -32.62
C ALA A 513 -15.12 10.85 -31.99
N ASN A 514 -15.74 11.97 -31.61
CA ASN A 514 -17.10 12.03 -31.05
C ASN A 514 -18.16 11.51 -32.04
N ARG A 515 -18.05 11.86 -33.33
CA ARG A 515 -18.96 11.35 -34.36
C ARG A 515 -18.83 9.84 -34.58
N MET A 516 -17.63 9.28 -34.38
CA MET A 516 -17.36 7.87 -34.58
C MET A 516 -17.63 7.00 -33.34
N GLU A 517 -17.75 7.60 -32.15
CA GLU A 517 -17.85 6.90 -30.84
C GLU A 517 -18.94 5.82 -30.79
N ALA A 518 -20.12 6.11 -31.32
CA ALA A 518 -21.25 5.20 -31.28
C ALA A 518 -21.04 3.97 -32.18
N ARG A 519 -20.57 4.15 -33.42
CA ARG A 519 -20.49 3.08 -34.44
C ARG A 519 -19.13 2.40 -34.53
N TYR A 520 -18.06 3.13 -34.25
CA TYR A 520 -16.67 2.71 -34.46
C TYR A 520 -15.81 3.06 -33.22
N PRO A 521 -16.00 2.33 -32.09
CA PRO A 521 -15.37 2.67 -30.81
C PRO A 521 -13.84 2.66 -30.86
N ILE A 522 -13.21 1.72 -31.58
CA ILE A 522 -11.74 1.65 -31.71
C ILE A 522 -11.22 2.83 -32.53
N ALA A 523 -11.90 3.18 -33.64
CA ALA A 523 -11.50 4.33 -34.44
C ALA A 523 -11.64 5.64 -33.65
N SER A 524 -12.73 5.79 -32.89
CA SER A 524 -12.95 6.90 -31.96
C SER A 524 -11.85 6.99 -30.91
N TRP A 525 -11.45 5.84 -30.34
CA TRP A 525 -10.34 5.73 -29.39
C TRP A 525 -9.00 6.23 -29.98
N ILE A 526 -8.61 5.72 -31.14
CA ILE A 526 -7.35 6.09 -31.82
C ILE A 526 -7.33 7.58 -32.18
N ALA A 527 -8.44 8.10 -32.72
CA ALA A 527 -8.55 9.49 -33.16
C ALA A 527 -8.69 10.50 -32.02
N SER A 528 -8.79 10.04 -30.77
CA SER A 528 -8.85 10.93 -29.61
C SER A 528 -7.55 11.69 -29.43
N THR A 529 -7.64 12.96 -29.07
CA THR A 529 -6.53 13.75 -28.54
C THR A 529 -6.04 13.12 -27.22
N PRO A 530 -4.76 13.30 -26.84
CA PRO A 530 -4.24 12.71 -25.61
C PRO A 530 -5.06 13.03 -24.35
N ARG A 531 -5.59 14.26 -24.27
CA ARG A 531 -6.38 14.75 -23.12
C ARG A 531 -7.76 14.13 -22.99
N SER A 532 -8.39 13.76 -24.10
CA SER A 532 -9.74 13.21 -24.10
C SER A 532 -9.76 11.68 -24.01
N ARG A 533 -8.61 11.03 -24.22
CA ARG A 533 -8.48 9.56 -24.15
C ARG A 533 -9.00 9.06 -22.81
N TRP A 534 -8.51 9.53 -21.67
CA TRP A 534 -9.02 9.05 -20.38
C TRP A 534 -10.56 9.15 -20.26
N PRO A 535 -11.20 10.33 -20.43
CA PRO A 535 -12.67 10.42 -20.40
C PRO A 535 -13.39 9.54 -21.43
N ARG A 536 -12.81 9.34 -22.62
CA ARG A 536 -13.38 8.48 -23.66
C ARG A 536 -13.27 7.01 -23.29
N TRP A 537 -12.16 6.58 -22.71
CA TRP A 537 -11.98 5.22 -22.21
C TRP A 537 -13.03 4.90 -21.17
N GLN A 538 -13.28 5.82 -20.22
CA GLN A 538 -14.31 5.60 -19.19
C GLN A 538 -15.71 5.34 -19.76
N ARG A 539 -16.02 5.90 -20.95
CA ARG A 539 -17.30 5.65 -21.64
C ARG A 539 -17.28 4.40 -22.52
N LEU A 540 -16.12 4.09 -23.13
CA LEU A 540 -15.97 3.03 -24.12
C LEU A 540 -15.38 1.72 -23.58
N SER A 541 -14.91 1.68 -22.33
CA SER A 541 -14.14 0.56 -21.77
C SER A 541 -14.83 -0.81 -21.91
N SER A 542 -16.15 -0.85 -21.77
CA SER A 542 -16.95 -2.07 -21.95
C SER A 542 -17.05 -2.58 -23.40
N ARG A 543 -16.64 -1.76 -24.38
CA ARG A 543 -16.73 -2.02 -25.82
C ARG A 543 -15.35 -2.08 -26.50
N LEU A 544 -14.27 -1.90 -25.74
CA LEU A 544 -12.90 -1.95 -26.23
C LEU A 544 -12.22 -3.19 -25.67
N ASP A 545 -11.47 -3.89 -26.51
CA ASP A 545 -10.54 -4.90 -26.03
C ASP A 545 -9.50 -4.23 -25.10
N PRO A 546 -9.26 -4.74 -23.88
CA PRO A 546 -8.26 -4.21 -22.96
C PRO A 546 -6.85 -4.04 -23.53
N GLU A 547 -6.45 -4.77 -24.59
CA GLU A 547 -5.16 -4.58 -25.28
C GLU A 547 -4.99 -3.15 -25.85
N TRP A 548 -6.08 -2.46 -26.18
CA TRP A 548 -6.06 -1.06 -26.65
C TRP A 548 -5.63 -0.05 -25.57
N LEU A 549 -5.50 -0.47 -24.31
CA LEU A 549 -4.93 0.37 -23.25
C LEU A 549 -3.44 0.68 -23.47
N SER A 550 -2.74 -0.11 -24.30
CA SER A 550 -1.32 0.13 -24.63
C SER A 550 -1.04 1.52 -25.22
N ILE A 551 -2.05 2.20 -25.77
CA ILE A 551 -1.90 3.52 -26.41
C ILE A 551 -2.29 4.68 -25.48
N LEU A 552 -2.69 4.36 -24.25
CA LEU A 552 -3.01 5.34 -23.22
C LEU A 552 -1.71 6.03 -22.77
N ASP A 553 -1.71 7.36 -22.84
CA ASP A 553 -0.54 8.16 -22.48
C ASP A 553 -0.58 8.52 -21.00
N PHE A 554 0.43 8.07 -20.25
CA PHE A 554 0.57 8.29 -18.81
C PHE A 554 0.74 9.78 -18.46
N ASP A 555 1.28 10.60 -19.37
CA ASP A 555 1.45 12.04 -19.13
C ASP A 555 0.09 12.79 -19.12
N PHE A 556 -0.99 12.17 -19.62
CA PHE A 556 -2.34 12.73 -19.66
C PHE A 556 -3.38 11.88 -18.90
N LEU A 557 -2.94 10.80 -18.24
CA LEU A 557 -3.79 9.94 -17.43
C LEU A 557 -3.89 10.51 -16.01
N PRO A 558 -5.12 10.73 -15.50
CA PRO A 558 -5.31 10.95 -14.10
C PRO A 558 -4.80 9.77 -13.27
N LEU A 559 -3.73 9.97 -12.51
CA LEU A 559 -3.06 8.88 -11.79
C LEU A 559 -3.97 8.28 -10.70
N GLU A 560 -5.00 9.00 -10.24
CA GLU A 560 -6.06 8.45 -9.40
C GLU A 560 -6.79 7.28 -10.09
N GLY A 561 -6.97 7.36 -11.41
CA GLY A 561 -7.61 6.35 -12.26
C GLY A 561 -6.69 5.19 -12.66
N LEU A 562 -5.39 5.24 -12.31
CA LEU A 562 -4.41 4.21 -12.69
C LEU A 562 -4.82 2.81 -12.19
N SER A 563 -5.39 2.74 -10.99
CA SER A 563 -5.87 1.47 -10.44
C SER A 563 -7.04 0.87 -11.24
N GLU A 564 -7.88 1.68 -11.87
CA GLU A 564 -9.00 1.17 -12.69
C GLU A 564 -8.51 0.55 -14.00
N VAL A 565 -7.61 1.23 -14.71
CA VAL A 565 -7.05 0.70 -15.96
C VAL A 565 -6.21 -0.54 -15.71
N ALA A 566 -5.41 -0.55 -14.64
CA ALA A 566 -4.64 -1.73 -14.25
C ALA A 566 -5.53 -2.93 -13.87
N ASN A 567 -6.75 -2.69 -13.39
CA ASN A 567 -7.66 -3.76 -12.99
C ASN A 567 -8.09 -4.64 -14.17
N VAL A 568 -8.29 -4.03 -15.33
CA VAL A 568 -8.76 -4.72 -16.56
C VAL A 568 -7.64 -5.04 -17.55
N ALA A 569 -6.48 -4.40 -17.44
CA ALA A 569 -5.38 -4.56 -18.39
C ALA A 569 -4.83 -6.00 -18.44
N PRO A 570 -4.48 -6.52 -19.63
CA PRO A 570 -3.76 -7.79 -19.78
C PRO A 570 -2.29 -7.65 -19.37
N GLN A 571 -1.58 -8.77 -19.20
CA GLN A 571 -0.20 -8.75 -18.71
C GLN A 571 0.76 -7.99 -19.65
N SER A 572 0.56 -8.10 -20.97
CA SER A 572 1.28 -7.34 -22.01
C SER A 572 1.25 -5.84 -21.76
N VAL A 573 0.06 -5.29 -21.50
CA VAL A 573 -0.16 -3.88 -21.20
C VAL A 573 0.39 -3.51 -19.82
N LEU A 574 0.23 -4.37 -18.81
CA LEU A 574 0.79 -4.13 -17.47
C LEU A 574 2.32 -4.05 -17.48
N ASP A 575 2.99 -4.80 -18.35
CA ASP A 575 4.45 -4.74 -18.53
C ASP A 575 4.89 -3.40 -19.15
N LEU A 576 4.10 -2.85 -20.10
CA LEU A 576 4.31 -1.51 -20.64
C LEU A 576 4.06 -0.44 -19.56
N PHE A 577 2.93 -0.54 -18.86
CA PHE A 577 2.54 0.38 -17.79
C PHE A 577 3.56 0.40 -16.67
N SER A 578 4.18 -0.74 -16.34
CA SER A 578 5.24 -0.81 -15.33
C SER A 578 6.46 0.04 -15.71
N LYS A 579 6.86 0.03 -16.99
CA LYS A 579 7.97 0.85 -17.49
C LYS A 579 7.64 2.34 -17.44
N GLU A 580 6.47 2.72 -17.96
CA GLU A 580 6.04 4.13 -17.98
C GLU A 580 5.79 4.68 -16.58
N PHE A 581 5.15 3.92 -15.71
CA PHE A 581 4.93 4.35 -14.34
C PHE A 581 6.24 4.46 -13.55
N THR A 582 7.19 3.53 -13.76
CA THR A 582 8.54 3.64 -13.19
C THR A 582 9.26 4.90 -13.68
N ARG A 583 9.13 5.24 -14.98
CA ARG A 583 9.67 6.49 -15.54
C ARG A 583 9.08 7.70 -14.82
N LEU A 584 7.75 7.75 -14.66
CA LEU A 584 7.05 8.84 -13.98
C LEU A 584 7.46 9.00 -12.51
N LEU A 585 7.51 7.89 -11.76
CA LEU A 585 7.90 7.91 -10.35
C LEU A 585 9.33 8.44 -10.16
N ARG A 586 10.23 8.14 -11.10
CA ARG A 586 11.62 8.63 -11.07
C ARG A 586 11.75 10.09 -11.50
N SER A 587 10.87 10.59 -12.38
CA SER A 587 10.89 11.99 -12.80
C SER A 587 10.20 12.92 -11.80
N ASP A 588 9.10 12.49 -11.19
CA ASP A 588 8.36 13.24 -10.16
C ASP A 588 7.95 12.29 -9.03
N GLN A 589 8.67 12.36 -7.91
CA GLN A 589 8.39 11.56 -6.73
C GLN A 589 6.97 11.78 -6.17
N ASN A 590 6.33 12.93 -6.45
CA ASN A 590 4.96 13.19 -6.02
C ASN A 590 3.92 12.39 -6.81
N SER A 591 4.29 11.79 -7.95
CA SER A 591 3.43 10.88 -8.70
C SER A 591 2.95 9.69 -7.84
N ALA A 592 3.74 9.29 -6.82
CA ALA A 592 3.33 8.29 -5.84
C ALA A 592 2.14 8.77 -4.97
N LEU A 593 2.11 10.05 -4.59
CA LEU A 593 0.98 10.65 -3.85
C LEU A 593 -0.28 10.73 -4.70
N ARG A 594 -0.12 10.93 -6.02
CA ARG A 594 -1.23 11.02 -6.97
C ARG A 594 -1.86 9.66 -7.26
N SER A 595 -1.01 8.66 -7.49
CA SER A 595 -1.40 7.30 -7.88
C SER A 595 -1.93 6.41 -6.75
N ARG A 596 -1.67 6.75 -5.49
CA ARG A 596 -2.11 5.96 -4.32
C ARG A 596 -3.65 5.97 -4.20
N PRO A 597 -4.34 4.83 -4.47
CA PRO A 597 -5.80 4.80 -4.53
C PRO A 597 -6.45 4.87 -3.15
N THR A 598 -7.64 5.44 -3.01
CA THR A 598 -8.40 5.51 -1.74
C THR A 598 -9.19 4.23 -1.44
N ILE A 599 -8.49 3.09 -1.43
CA ILE A 599 -9.06 1.76 -1.15
C ILE A 599 -8.51 1.15 0.14
N ASP A 600 -9.38 0.45 0.86
CA ASP A 600 -9.02 -0.35 2.04
C ASP A 600 -8.29 -1.63 1.63
N SER A 601 -7.35 -2.12 2.43
CA SER A 601 -6.59 -3.34 2.13
C SER A 601 -7.47 -4.58 2.04
N MET A 602 -8.54 -4.62 2.83
CA MET A 602 -9.55 -5.69 2.81
C MET A 602 -10.36 -5.75 1.51
N ASN A 603 -10.43 -4.63 0.76
CA ASN A 603 -11.18 -4.52 -0.48
C ASN A 603 -10.27 -4.45 -1.71
N ALA A 604 -9.01 -4.89 -1.58
CA ALA A 604 -8.04 -4.84 -2.65
C ALA A 604 -8.55 -5.52 -3.93
N THR A 605 -8.44 -4.79 -5.04
CA THR A 605 -8.69 -5.26 -6.40
C THR A 605 -7.36 -5.60 -7.09
N ARG A 606 -7.41 -6.36 -8.19
CA ARG A 606 -6.24 -6.64 -9.05
C ARG A 606 -5.50 -5.36 -9.44
N GLY A 607 -6.24 -4.31 -9.80
CA GLY A 607 -5.65 -3.02 -10.16
C GLY A 607 -4.96 -2.31 -9.01
N SER A 608 -5.58 -2.27 -7.83
CA SER A 608 -4.94 -1.69 -6.63
C SER A 608 -3.72 -2.47 -6.17
N SER A 609 -3.75 -3.81 -6.27
CA SER A 609 -2.63 -4.69 -5.98
C SER A 609 -1.47 -4.49 -6.94
N TRP A 610 -1.76 -4.21 -8.21
CA TRP A 610 -0.74 -3.83 -9.19
C TRP A 610 -0.10 -2.48 -8.84
N VAL A 611 -0.89 -1.44 -8.52
CA VAL A 611 -0.33 -0.14 -8.09
C VAL A 611 0.53 -0.29 -6.84
N ALA A 612 0.05 -1.02 -5.82
CA ALA A 612 0.82 -1.31 -4.61
C ALA A 612 2.14 -2.04 -4.91
N SER A 613 2.09 -3.04 -5.80
CA SER A 613 3.28 -3.76 -6.29
C SER A 613 4.30 -2.83 -6.96
N GLN A 614 3.85 -1.88 -7.80
CA GLN A 614 4.74 -0.92 -8.45
C GLN A 614 5.34 0.10 -7.49
N LEU A 615 4.56 0.57 -6.50
CA LEU A 615 5.05 1.48 -5.46
C LEU A 615 6.10 0.79 -4.58
N LEU A 616 5.85 -0.46 -4.16
CA LEU A 616 6.82 -1.28 -3.43
C LEU A 616 8.08 -1.55 -4.26
N ALA A 617 7.93 -1.91 -5.53
CA ALA A 617 9.05 -2.15 -6.45
C ALA A 617 9.96 -0.92 -6.62
N ASN A 618 9.42 0.28 -6.41
CA ASN A 618 10.14 1.53 -6.52
C ASN A 618 10.46 2.19 -5.16
N SER A 619 10.32 1.45 -4.05
CA SER A 619 10.51 1.96 -2.68
C SER A 619 11.79 2.79 -2.49
N ALA A 620 12.90 2.36 -3.11
CA ALA A 620 14.20 3.02 -3.06
C ALA A 620 14.22 4.46 -3.62
N TRP A 621 13.29 4.78 -4.53
CA TRP A 621 13.17 6.11 -5.14
C TRP A 621 12.06 6.95 -4.53
N LEU A 622 11.25 6.37 -3.64
CA LEU A 622 10.13 7.07 -3.01
C LEU A 622 10.57 7.78 -1.72
N PRO A 623 9.97 8.94 -1.40
CA PRO A 623 10.26 9.66 -0.17
C PRO A 623 10.02 8.83 1.09
N GLU A 624 10.86 9.00 2.11
CA GLU A 624 10.73 8.31 3.41
C GLU A 624 9.37 8.52 4.07
N SER A 625 8.71 9.66 3.81
CA SER A 625 7.35 9.93 4.31
C SER A 625 6.30 8.93 3.82
N LEU A 626 6.58 8.14 2.78
CA LEU A 626 5.69 7.09 2.26
C LEU A 626 6.03 5.70 2.77
N HIS A 627 7.22 5.49 3.36
CA HIS A 627 7.69 4.15 3.74
C HIS A 627 6.79 3.45 4.75
N GLY A 628 6.17 4.20 5.66
CA GLY A 628 5.15 3.68 6.58
C GLY A 628 3.93 3.12 5.84
N ASP A 629 3.35 3.90 4.91
CA ASP A 629 2.18 3.47 4.11
C ASP A 629 2.52 2.27 3.21
N LEU A 630 3.75 2.18 2.69
CA LEU A 630 4.20 1.02 1.92
C LEU A 630 4.19 -0.28 2.75
N LEU A 631 4.64 -0.22 4.00
CA LEU A 631 4.66 -1.37 4.90
C LEU A 631 3.28 -1.73 5.45
N ASP A 632 2.44 -0.73 5.72
CA ASP A 632 1.14 -0.93 6.38
C ASP A 632 -0.02 -1.24 5.43
N TRP A 633 -0.04 -0.56 4.27
CA TRP A 633 -1.09 -0.71 3.26
C TRP A 633 -0.61 -1.47 2.02
N ALA A 634 0.50 -1.05 1.40
CA ALA A 634 0.88 -1.59 0.09
C ALA A 634 1.22 -3.08 0.17
N LEU A 635 1.87 -3.52 1.24
CA LEU A 635 2.15 -4.93 1.51
C LEU A 635 0.86 -5.78 1.55
N GLU A 636 -0.17 -5.33 2.29
CA GLU A 636 -1.42 -6.07 2.39
C GLU A 636 -2.21 -6.08 1.09
N VAL A 637 -2.27 -4.92 0.41
CA VAL A 637 -2.96 -4.79 -0.88
C VAL A 637 -2.28 -5.61 -1.95
N TRP A 638 -0.94 -5.61 -2.02
CA TRP A 638 -0.20 -6.45 -2.95
C TRP A 638 -0.48 -7.94 -2.69
N LEU A 639 -0.40 -8.39 -1.44
CA LEU A 639 -0.63 -9.81 -1.10
C LEU A 639 -2.06 -10.27 -1.34
N ALA A 640 -3.05 -9.38 -1.30
CA ALA A 640 -4.44 -9.74 -1.57
C ALA A 640 -4.66 -10.24 -3.01
N ASN A 641 -4.09 -9.59 -4.03
CA ASN A 641 -4.13 -10.06 -5.43
C ASN A 641 -2.78 -9.82 -6.14
N PRO A 642 -1.73 -10.60 -5.82
CA PRO A 642 -0.39 -10.33 -6.33
C PRO A 642 -0.34 -10.39 -7.85
N PRO A 643 0.30 -9.42 -8.54
CA PRO A 643 0.55 -9.52 -9.97
C PRO A 643 1.53 -10.66 -10.28
N THR A 644 1.33 -11.35 -11.41
CA THR A 644 2.19 -12.45 -11.88
C THR A 644 3.68 -12.08 -11.84
N ARG A 645 4.01 -10.86 -12.30
CA ARG A 645 5.34 -10.27 -12.24
C ARG A 645 5.54 -9.49 -10.93
N SER A 646 6.20 -10.11 -9.96
CA SER A 646 6.39 -9.60 -8.59
C SER A 646 7.85 -9.64 -8.10
N VAL A 647 8.82 -10.10 -8.91
CA VAL A 647 10.25 -10.10 -8.52
C VAL A 647 10.73 -8.73 -8.05
N LYS A 648 10.46 -7.66 -8.82
CA LYS A 648 10.87 -6.30 -8.44
C LYS A 648 10.19 -5.81 -7.16
N THR A 649 8.96 -6.24 -6.91
CA THR A 649 8.22 -5.92 -5.68
C THR A 649 8.90 -6.54 -4.46
N LEU A 650 9.32 -7.81 -4.55
CA LEU A 650 10.09 -8.48 -3.51
C LEU A 650 11.43 -7.77 -3.25
N GLN A 651 12.16 -7.37 -4.31
CA GLN A 651 13.41 -6.61 -4.18
C GLN A 651 13.19 -5.27 -3.46
N GLY A 652 12.16 -4.52 -3.87
CA GLY A 652 11.83 -3.24 -3.26
C GLY A 652 11.36 -3.37 -1.80
N LEU A 653 10.63 -4.44 -1.46
CA LEU A 653 10.25 -4.74 -0.09
C LEU A 653 11.47 -5.08 0.78
N LEU A 654 12.40 -5.90 0.27
CA LEU A 654 13.63 -6.23 0.97
C LEU A 654 14.50 -4.98 1.22
N TRP A 655 14.61 -4.11 0.21
CA TRP A 655 15.30 -2.82 0.36
C TRP A 655 14.64 -1.96 1.46
N LEU A 656 13.31 -1.90 1.48
CA LEU A 656 12.54 -1.12 2.46
C LEU A 656 12.72 -1.64 3.89
N ILE A 657 12.72 -2.97 4.07
CA ILE A 657 12.97 -3.62 5.36
C ILE A 657 14.41 -3.37 5.83
N SER A 658 15.40 -3.59 4.95
CA SER A 658 16.82 -3.44 5.28
C SER A 658 17.24 -1.99 5.55
N SER A 659 16.60 -1.03 4.90
CA SER A 659 16.89 0.41 5.06
C SER A 659 16.28 1.00 6.34
N ASN A 660 15.32 0.31 6.97
CA ASN A 660 14.64 0.81 8.15
C ASN A 660 15.24 0.23 9.44
N HIS A 661 16.05 1.03 10.14
CA HIS A 661 16.71 0.61 11.38
C HIS A 661 15.77 0.18 12.53
N ASN A 662 14.48 0.55 12.46
CA ASN A 662 13.48 0.18 13.45
C ASN A 662 12.82 -1.19 13.16
N PHE A 663 13.22 -1.86 12.08
CA PHE A 663 12.63 -3.11 11.67
C PHE A 663 13.27 -4.30 12.41
N SER A 664 12.53 -4.90 13.35
CA SER A 664 12.99 -6.07 14.10
C SER A 664 12.93 -7.34 13.26
N GLU A 665 13.85 -8.28 13.51
CA GLU A 665 13.86 -9.62 12.90
C GLU A 665 12.51 -10.35 12.99
N GLU A 666 11.82 -10.21 14.13
CA GLU A 666 10.48 -10.79 14.33
C GLU A 666 9.43 -10.24 13.34
N ARG A 667 9.49 -8.94 13.04
CA ARG A 667 8.59 -8.35 12.03
C ARG A 667 8.92 -8.87 10.63
N THR A 668 10.20 -9.08 10.32
CA THR A 668 10.64 -9.66 9.05
C THR A 668 10.13 -11.07 8.89
N ARG A 669 10.21 -11.86 9.96
CA ARG A 669 9.66 -13.22 10.01
C ARG A 669 8.15 -13.24 9.77
N VAL A 670 7.40 -12.35 10.42
CA VAL A 670 5.94 -12.23 10.19
C VAL A 670 5.60 -11.85 8.74
N ILE A 671 6.37 -10.96 8.12
CA ILE A 671 6.18 -10.64 6.69
C ILE A 671 6.48 -11.84 5.82
N LEU A 672 7.60 -12.53 6.07
CA LEU A 672 7.99 -13.74 5.35
C LEU A 672 6.90 -14.81 5.41
N GLU A 673 6.37 -15.10 6.61
CA GLU A 673 5.28 -16.05 6.82
C GLU A 673 4.02 -15.66 6.03
N LYS A 674 3.67 -14.38 5.97
CA LYS A 674 2.54 -13.90 5.14
C LYS A 674 2.77 -14.14 3.65
N ILE A 675 3.98 -13.87 3.14
CA ILE A 675 4.31 -14.09 1.73
C ILE A 675 4.27 -15.59 1.40
N LEU A 676 4.88 -16.43 2.23
CA LEU A 676 4.91 -17.88 2.05
C LEU A 676 3.50 -18.48 2.10
N SER A 677 2.68 -18.06 3.08
CA SER A 677 1.29 -18.48 3.16
C SER A 677 0.51 -18.12 1.91
N ARG A 678 0.70 -16.90 1.38
CA ARG A 678 0.02 -16.48 0.14
C ARG A 678 0.53 -17.23 -1.09
N ALA A 679 1.81 -17.59 -1.12
CA ALA A 679 2.42 -18.27 -2.26
C ALA A 679 1.80 -19.63 -2.57
N VAL A 680 1.27 -20.33 -1.56
CA VAL A 680 0.64 -21.66 -1.70
C VAL A 680 -0.50 -21.62 -2.73
N ASP A 681 -1.33 -20.58 -2.69
CA ASP A 681 -2.55 -20.44 -3.51
C ASP A 681 -2.30 -19.90 -4.92
N LEU A 682 -1.05 -19.54 -5.26
CA LEU A 682 -0.74 -18.88 -6.52
C LEU A 682 -0.49 -19.89 -7.64
N PRO A 683 -0.88 -19.57 -8.89
CA PRO A 683 -0.74 -20.48 -10.02
C PRO A 683 0.72 -20.68 -10.44
N PHE A 684 0.94 -21.76 -11.19
CA PHE A 684 2.21 -22.03 -11.87
C PHE A 684 2.62 -20.84 -12.76
N GLY A 685 3.91 -20.50 -12.76
CA GLY A 685 4.48 -19.38 -13.51
C GLY A 685 4.41 -18.02 -12.80
N HIS A 686 3.79 -17.94 -11.62
CA HIS A 686 3.77 -16.73 -10.80
C HIS A 686 5.09 -16.54 -10.04
N ASP A 687 5.68 -15.34 -10.09
CA ASP A 687 7.01 -15.06 -9.50
C ASP A 687 7.10 -15.41 -8.00
N ILE A 688 6.11 -15.01 -7.19
CA ILE A 688 6.06 -15.34 -5.75
C ILE A 688 6.01 -16.86 -5.51
N LYS A 689 5.26 -17.61 -6.33
CA LYS A 689 5.20 -19.08 -6.23
C LYS A 689 6.58 -19.66 -6.51
N THR A 690 7.19 -19.27 -7.62
CA THR A 690 8.54 -19.71 -7.99
C THR A 690 9.59 -19.38 -6.93
N TRP A 691 9.53 -18.17 -6.35
CA TRP A 691 10.41 -17.79 -5.23
C TRP A 691 10.16 -18.64 -3.98
N SER A 692 8.90 -18.95 -3.65
CA SER A 692 8.57 -19.82 -2.51
C SER A 692 9.05 -21.26 -2.70
N THR A 693 8.97 -21.80 -3.92
CA THR A 693 9.50 -23.12 -4.27
C THR A 693 11.02 -23.14 -4.10
N LEU A 694 11.73 -22.09 -4.55
CA LEU A 694 13.15 -21.95 -4.29
C LEU A 694 13.46 -21.93 -2.78
N ASN A 695 12.67 -21.22 -1.98
CA ASN A 695 12.80 -21.22 -0.51
C ASN A 695 12.63 -22.64 0.08
N GLN A 696 11.66 -23.41 -0.42
CA GLN A 696 11.39 -24.79 0.02
C GLN A 696 12.53 -25.75 -0.35
N ILE A 697 13.10 -25.61 -1.55
CA ILE A 697 14.28 -26.38 -1.98
C ILE A 697 15.48 -26.07 -1.09
N ILE A 698 15.76 -24.78 -0.83
CA ILE A 698 16.90 -24.36 0.02
C ILE A 698 16.75 -24.89 1.46
N THR A 699 15.52 -24.94 1.97
CA THR A 699 15.23 -25.42 3.33
C THR A 699 15.07 -26.94 3.42
N GLY A 700 15.25 -27.68 2.32
CA GLY A 700 15.12 -29.14 2.27
C GLY A 700 13.70 -29.66 2.43
N GLN A 701 12.69 -28.81 2.23
CA GLN A 701 11.28 -29.18 2.29
C GLN A 701 10.77 -29.83 1.00
N GLU A 702 11.44 -29.59 -0.13
CA GLU A 702 11.05 -30.07 -1.45
C GLU A 702 12.29 -30.42 -2.30
N GLU A 703 12.19 -31.45 -3.14
CA GLU A 703 13.26 -31.81 -4.08
C GLU A 703 13.10 -31.06 -5.42
N PRO A 704 14.22 -30.69 -6.09
CA PRO A 704 14.16 -30.00 -7.37
C PRO A 704 13.61 -30.91 -8.47
N THR A 705 12.63 -30.42 -9.23
CA THR A 705 12.11 -31.05 -10.45
C THR A 705 12.49 -30.23 -11.69
N ILE A 706 12.28 -30.78 -12.89
CA ILE A 706 12.55 -30.08 -14.16
C ILE A 706 11.71 -28.81 -14.23
N GLU A 707 10.43 -28.92 -13.90
CA GLU A 707 9.49 -27.79 -13.91
C GLU A 707 9.90 -26.71 -12.90
N HIS A 708 10.40 -27.09 -11.72
CA HIS A 708 10.92 -26.15 -10.72
C HIS A 708 12.16 -25.43 -11.25
N ALA A 709 13.13 -26.16 -11.80
CA ALA A 709 14.36 -25.60 -12.37
C ALA A 709 14.04 -24.63 -13.52
N GLU A 710 13.10 -24.99 -14.39
CA GLU A 710 12.61 -24.15 -15.48
C GLU A 710 12.07 -22.81 -14.99
N GLN A 711 11.20 -22.85 -13.98
CA GLN A 711 10.62 -21.63 -13.45
C GLN A 711 11.68 -20.76 -12.77
N ILE A 712 12.52 -21.35 -11.93
CA ILE A 712 13.54 -20.63 -11.16
C ILE A 712 14.48 -19.89 -12.11
N ILE A 713 15.00 -20.59 -13.13
CA ILE A 713 15.97 -20.02 -14.06
C ILE A 713 15.33 -18.96 -14.97
N ASN A 714 14.09 -19.16 -15.42
CA ASN A 714 13.44 -18.22 -16.35
C ASN A 714 12.86 -16.98 -15.67
N ASN A 715 12.32 -17.14 -14.46
CA ASN A 715 11.52 -16.08 -13.82
C ASN A 715 12.29 -15.34 -12.73
N LEU A 716 13.27 -15.95 -12.07
CA LEU A 716 14.00 -15.33 -10.97
C LEU A 716 15.38 -14.79 -11.42
N PRO A 717 15.86 -13.70 -10.79
CA PRO A 717 17.21 -13.20 -11.02
C PRO A 717 18.27 -14.24 -10.70
N MET A 718 19.35 -14.29 -11.49
CA MET A 718 20.47 -15.21 -11.27
C MET A 718 21.06 -15.08 -9.85
N GLU A 719 21.18 -13.86 -9.34
CA GLU A 719 21.70 -13.58 -7.99
C GLU A 719 20.91 -14.27 -6.86
N TRP A 720 19.65 -14.62 -7.10
CA TRP A 720 18.80 -15.27 -6.10
C TRP A 720 19.02 -16.77 -6.03
N TRP A 721 19.30 -17.45 -7.14
CA TRP A 721 19.45 -18.91 -7.17
C TRP A 721 20.88 -19.37 -7.42
N ALA A 722 21.82 -18.48 -7.73
CA ALA A 722 23.18 -18.87 -8.07
C ALA A 722 23.92 -19.61 -6.94
N HIS A 723 23.50 -19.49 -5.68
CA HIS A 723 24.08 -20.22 -4.55
C HIS A 723 23.80 -21.73 -4.63
N ILE A 724 22.69 -22.16 -5.22
CA ILE A 724 22.39 -23.57 -5.52
C ILE A 724 22.77 -23.98 -6.95
N SER A 725 23.39 -23.10 -7.75
CA SER A 725 23.64 -23.36 -9.17
C SER A 725 24.56 -24.56 -9.43
N SER A 726 25.51 -24.81 -8.53
CA SER A 726 26.39 -25.98 -8.59
C SER A 726 25.60 -27.27 -8.47
N ASP A 727 24.77 -27.39 -7.43
CA ASP A 727 23.95 -28.58 -7.16
C ASP A 727 22.90 -28.79 -8.27
N LEU A 728 22.29 -27.69 -8.72
CA LEU A 728 21.32 -27.72 -9.81
C LEU A 728 21.95 -28.25 -11.11
N LEU A 729 23.17 -27.82 -11.44
CA LEU A 729 23.87 -28.33 -12.61
C LEU A 729 24.31 -29.79 -12.42
N GLU A 730 24.81 -30.16 -11.24
CA GLU A 730 25.20 -31.55 -10.95
C GLU A 730 24.01 -32.51 -11.11
N TRP A 731 22.85 -32.13 -10.58
CA TRP A 731 21.59 -32.87 -10.76
C TRP A 731 21.20 -32.96 -12.24
N ALA A 732 21.18 -31.83 -12.95
CA ALA A 732 20.75 -31.78 -14.34
C ALA A 732 21.70 -32.52 -15.31
N LEU A 733 22.99 -32.66 -14.97
CA LEU A 733 23.96 -33.44 -15.75
C LEU A 733 23.79 -34.95 -15.57
N GLN A 734 23.13 -35.42 -14.52
CA GLN A 734 22.94 -36.85 -14.26
C GLN A 734 21.78 -37.45 -15.07
N GLU A 735 20.79 -36.65 -15.46
CA GLU A 735 19.59 -37.10 -16.17
C GLU A 735 19.55 -36.66 -17.64
N ASP A 736 19.30 -37.60 -18.56
CA ASP A 736 19.36 -37.34 -20.01
C ASP A 736 18.30 -36.35 -20.53
N LYS A 737 17.09 -36.42 -19.96
CA LYS A 737 15.99 -35.51 -20.32
C LYS A 737 16.31 -34.07 -19.94
N ILE A 738 16.85 -33.87 -18.73
CA ILE A 738 17.20 -32.56 -18.19
C ILE A 738 18.40 -31.98 -18.91
N PHE A 739 19.38 -32.82 -19.24
CA PHE A 739 20.53 -32.38 -20.03
C PHE A 739 20.13 -31.88 -21.42
N SER A 740 19.13 -32.51 -22.06
CA SER A 740 18.64 -32.04 -23.36
C SER A 740 17.99 -30.66 -23.23
N TRP A 741 17.16 -30.48 -22.19
CA TRP A 741 16.57 -29.19 -21.84
C TRP A 741 17.61 -28.10 -21.56
N LEU A 742 18.69 -28.42 -20.82
CA LEU A 742 19.78 -27.48 -20.52
C LEU A 742 20.45 -26.91 -21.77
N ILE A 743 20.59 -27.72 -22.82
CA ILE A 743 21.26 -27.32 -24.08
C ILE A 743 20.39 -26.35 -24.88
N GLU A 744 19.06 -26.49 -24.79
CA GLU A 744 18.10 -25.65 -25.52
C GLU A 744 17.96 -24.24 -24.91
N ARG A 745 18.54 -24.01 -23.72
CA ARG A 745 18.41 -22.76 -22.95
C ARG A 745 19.76 -22.04 -22.87
N ASP A 746 19.73 -20.73 -23.13
CA ASP A 746 20.91 -19.87 -22.99
C ASP A 746 21.08 -19.41 -21.53
N ILE A 747 21.71 -20.27 -20.72
CA ILE A 747 21.97 -20.02 -19.29
C ILE A 747 23.46 -19.74 -19.11
N SER A 748 23.82 -18.60 -18.51
CA SER A 748 25.20 -18.22 -18.23
C SER A 748 25.83 -19.02 -17.08
N TRP A 749 25.98 -20.34 -17.25
CA TRP A 749 26.48 -21.26 -16.22
C TRP A 749 27.83 -20.85 -15.64
N SER A 750 28.76 -20.34 -16.47
CA SER A 750 30.03 -19.79 -16.01
C SER A 750 29.85 -18.63 -15.02
N ALA A 751 28.89 -17.73 -15.27
CA ALA A 751 28.61 -16.62 -14.37
C ALA A 751 27.90 -17.09 -13.08
N ALA A 752 26.97 -18.04 -13.19
CA ALA A 752 26.25 -18.59 -12.05
C ALA A 752 27.15 -19.38 -11.09
N ILE A 753 27.99 -20.28 -11.63
CA ILE A 753 28.74 -21.27 -10.84
C ILE A 753 30.08 -20.75 -10.35
N LEU A 754 30.85 -20.04 -11.19
CA LEU A 754 32.23 -19.67 -10.87
C LEU A 754 32.27 -18.48 -9.91
N ARG A 755 31.60 -18.53 -8.75
CA ARG A 755 31.49 -17.45 -7.75
C ARG A 755 32.46 -17.66 -6.57
N PRO A 756 32.94 -16.58 -5.91
CA PRO A 756 33.84 -16.71 -4.78
C PRO A 756 33.15 -17.36 -3.58
N ILE A 757 33.81 -18.31 -2.94
CA ILE A 757 33.30 -18.99 -1.74
C ILE A 757 33.07 -17.99 -0.60
N GLY A 758 31.96 -18.16 0.13
CA GLY A 758 31.64 -17.38 1.32
C GLY A 758 31.07 -15.99 1.02
N THR A 759 30.90 -15.63 -0.25
CA THR A 759 30.12 -14.44 -0.61
C THR A 759 28.66 -14.64 -0.20
N LYS A 760 27.98 -13.58 0.24
CA LYS A 760 26.58 -13.67 0.67
C LYS A 760 25.66 -13.72 -0.54
N SER A 761 24.67 -14.61 -0.53
CA SER A 761 23.62 -14.65 -1.54
C SER A 761 22.70 -13.42 -1.43
N GLU A 762 22.13 -13.01 -2.56
CA GLU A 762 21.08 -11.99 -2.62
C GLU A 762 19.67 -12.60 -2.51
N PHE A 763 19.56 -13.87 -2.15
CA PHE A 763 18.27 -14.53 -1.96
C PHE A 763 17.43 -13.77 -0.90
N PRO A 764 16.20 -13.33 -1.23
CA PRO A 764 15.40 -12.51 -0.33
C PRO A 764 15.08 -13.20 1.00
N PHE A 765 15.10 -12.42 2.07
CA PHE A 765 14.74 -12.84 3.44
C PHE A 765 15.66 -13.87 4.10
N ASN A 766 16.81 -14.20 3.50
CA ASN A 766 17.81 -15.07 4.12
C ASN A 766 19.25 -14.54 3.88
N ASN A 767 19.74 -13.75 4.84
CA ASN A 767 21.02 -13.05 4.73
C ASN A 767 22.25 -13.90 5.13
N ASP A 768 22.01 -15.15 5.55
CA ASP A 768 23.05 -16.06 6.01
C ASP A 768 23.48 -17.07 4.94
N LEU A 769 22.71 -17.19 3.86
CA LEU A 769 23.08 -18.00 2.71
C LEU A 769 24.36 -17.49 2.06
N GLN A 770 25.29 -18.41 1.82
CA GLN A 770 26.56 -18.13 1.17
C GLN A 770 26.73 -18.99 -0.07
N TYR A 771 27.57 -18.53 -0.99
CA TYR A 771 27.97 -19.33 -2.15
C TYR A 771 29.03 -20.35 -1.73
N ASP A 772 28.78 -21.63 -2.01
CA ASP A 772 29.72 -22.72 -1.73
C ASP A 772 30.81 -22.89 -2.80
N GLY A 773 30.70 -22.13 -3.90
CA GLY A 773 31.60 -22.22 -5.04
C GLY A 773 31.24 -23.37 -5.98
N CYS A 774 32.14 -23.67 -6.91
CA CYS A 774 31.91 -24.70 -7.91
C CYS A 774 32.20 -26.09 -7.34
N GLY A 775 31.22 -26.98 -7.42
CA GLY A 775 31.37 -28.38 -7.04
C GLY A 775 32.51 -29.06 -7.82
N PRO A 776 33.34 -29.90 -7.16
CA PRO A 776 34.46 -30.56 -7.82
C PRO A 776 34.03 -31.60 -8.87
N LYS A 777 32.78 -32.11 -8.79
CA LYS A 777 32.26 -33.13 -9.70
C LYS A 777 31.87 -32.57 -11.07
N ILE A 778 31.52 -31.28 -11.15
CA ILE A 778 30.99 -30.64 -12.37
C ILE A 778 31.90 -30.86 -13.57
N ARG A 779 33.22 -30.68 -13.41
CA ARG A 779 34.18 -30.88 -14.50
C ARG A 779 34.12 -32.30 -15.07
N GLY A 780 34.09 -33.30 -14.20
CA GLY A 780 34.03 -34.72 -14.58
C GLY A 780 32.72 -35.06 -15.30
N LEU A 781 31.59 -34.58 -14.76
CA LEU A 781 30.25 -34.78 -15.33
C LEU A 781 30.13 -34.13 -16.72
N LEU A 782 30.60 -32.89 -16.88
CA LEU A 782 30.63 -32.20 -18.18
C LEU A 782 31.52 -32.92 -19.19
N SER A 783 32.73 -33.33 -18.77
CA SER A 783 33.65 -34.06 -19.65
C SER A 783 33.04 -35.38 -20.13
N ARG A 784 32.36 -36.13 -19.25
CA ARG A 784 31.65 -37.37 -19.61
C ARG A 784 30.53 -37.11 -20.61
N ARG A 785 29.71 -36.07 -20.40
CA ARG A 785 28.60 -35.71 -21.29
C ARG A 785 29.06 -35.31 -22.69
N PHE A 786 30.14 -34.54 -22.79
CA PHE A 786 30.67 -34.11 -24.09
C PHE A 786 31.57 -35.15 -24.78
N ARG A 787 32.23 -36.06 -24.05
CA ARG A 787 33.00 -37.17 -24.65
C ARG A 787 32.15 -38.20 -25.38
N VAL A 788 30.89 -38.36 -25.01
CA VAL A 788 29.97 -39.37 -25.59
C VAL A 788 29.39 -38.91 -26.94
N LYS A 789 29.49 -37.63 -27.31
CA LYS A 789 28.98 -37.09 -28.58
C LYS A 789 30.14 -36.72 -29.51
N GLU A 790 30.12 -37.21 -30.76
CA GLU A 790 31.13 -36.87 -31.78
C GLU A 790 31.11 -35.38 -32.16
N GLU A 791 29.95 -34.71 -32.02
CA GLU A 791 29.78 -33.27 -32.17
C GLU A 791 29.08 -32.68 -30.94
N ILE A 792 29.63 -31.57 -30.41
CA ILE A 792 29.02 -30.82 -29.31
C ILE A 792 27.72 -30.19 -29.84
N PRO A 793 26.58 -30.39 -29.16
CA PRO A 793 25.30 -29.83 -29.60
C PRO A 793 25.33 -28.30 -29.73
N ASN A 794 24.72 -27.77 -30.79
CA ASN A 794 24.43 -26.34 -30.93
C ASN A 794 23.56 -25.87 -29.74
N GLY A 795 23.93 -24.77 -29.10
CA GLY A 795 23.31 -24.28 -27.86
C GLY A 795 24.10 -24.57 -26.57
N ALA A 796 25.02 -25.55 -26.57
CA ALA A 796 25.83 -25.90 -25.39
C ALA A 796 27.03 -24.96 -25.13
N GLU A 797 27.00 -23.73 -25.64
CA GLU A 797 28.13 -22.80 -25.62
C GLU A 797 28.55 -22.42 -24.21
N ALA A 798 27.61 -22.04 -23.35
CA ALA A 798 27.87 -21.67 -21.97
C ALA A 798 28.45 -22.83 -21.14
N LEU A 799 27.97 -24.06 -21.37
CA LEU A 799 28.49 -25.27 -20.71
C LEU A 799 29.90 -25.64 -21.22
N THR A 800 30.16 -25.41 -22.52
CA THR A 800 31.50 -25.59 -23.09
C THR A 800 32.48 -24.59 -22.51
N ASP A 801 32.08 -23.32 -22.39
CA ASP A 801 32.88 -22.26 -21.79
C ASP A 801 33.20 -22.57 -20.32
N LEU A 802 32.23 -23.08 -19.55
CA LEU A 802 32.46 -23.53 -18.19
C LEU A 802 33.47 -24.67 -18.13
N LEU A 803 33.32 -25.70 -18.99
CA LEU A 803 34.27 -26.81 -19.04
C LEU A 803 35.69 -26.35 -19.43
N GLU A 804 35.83 -25.47 -20.42
CA GLU A 804 37.12 -24.91 -20.82
C GLU A 804 37.75 -24.06 -19.72
N SER A 805 36.94 -23.29 -18.99
CA SER A 805 37.39 -22.54 -17.81
C SER A 805 37.98 -23.48 -16.75
N LEU A 806 37.26 -24.58 -16.47
CA LEU A 806 37.65 -25.61 -15.50
C LEU A 806 38.84 -26.47 -15.97
N ASN A 807 39.02 -26.66 -17.28
CA ASN A 807 40.21 -27.31 -17.84
C ASN A 807 41.43 -26.40 -17.77
N ALA A 808 41.29 -25.11 -18.12
CA ALA A 808 42.39 -24.16 -18.12
C ALA A 808 43.02 -24.00 -16.72
N ILE A 809 42.20 -23.93 -15.67
CA ILE A 809 42.67 -23.90 -14.28
C ILE A 809 43.40 -25.20 -13.90
N ASN A 810 42.82 -26.35 -14.23
CA ASN A 810 43.39 -27.66 -13.88
C ASN A 810 44.70 -27.97 -14.62
N GLU A 811 44.83 -27.50 -15.86
CA GLU A 811 46.03 -27.63 -16.69
C GLU A 811 47.04 -26.51 -16.40
N ASN A 812 46.70 -25.57 -15.50
CA ASN A 812 47.50 -24.39 -15.17
C ASN A 812 47.94 -23.59 -16.42
N ARG A 813 47.03 -23.44 -17.38
CA ARG A 813 47.22 -22.67 -18.61
C ARG A 813 46.34 -21.42 -18.63
N PRO A 814 46.70 -20.37 -19.38
CA PRO A 814 45.78 -19.27 -19.63
C PRO A 814 44.51 -19.79 -20.35
N PRO A 815 43.33 -19.28 -19.97
CA PRO A 815 42.09 -19.63 -20.65
C PRO A 815 42.08 -19.12 -22.09
N GLY A 816 41.40 -19.86 -22.97
CA GLY A 816 41.17 -19.46 -24.36
C GLY A 816 40.05 -18.41 -24.48
N ILE A 817 39.77 -17.99 -25.71
CA ILE A 817 38.62 -17.13 -26.02
C ILE A 817 37.34 -17.95 -25.90
N GLY A 818 36.41 -17.54 -25.04
CA GLY A 818 35.12 -18.20 -24.86
C GLY A 818 34.13 -17.91 -26.00
N LYS A 819 33.11 -18.75 -26.10
CA LYS A 819 32.03 -18.68 -27.09
C LYS A 819 30.95 -17.65 -26.72
N THR A 820 30.49 -17.68 -25.47
CA THR A 820 29.48 -16.76 -24.92
C THR A 820 30.06 -15.38 -24.58
N HIS A 821 31.31 -15.34 -24.12
CA HIS A 821 32.03 -14.11 -23.81
C HIS A 821 33.55 -14.34 -23.96
N PRO A 822 34.30 -13.41 -24.62
CA PRO A 822 35.72 -13.61 -24.92
C PRO A 822 36.59 -13.90 -23.69
N LEU A 823 36.28 -13.26 -22.56
CA LEU A 823 37.02 -13.37 -21.30
C LEU A 823 36.41 -14.33 -20.25
N VAL A 824 35.38 -15.12 -20.59
CA VAL A 824 34.66 -15.96 -19.63
C VAL A 824 35.57 -16.90 -18.84
N GLY A 825 36.60 -17.45 -19.49
CA GLY A 825 37.54 -18.39 -18.87
C GLY A 825 38.37 -17.81 -17.74
N TRP A 826 38.46 -16.48 -17.64
CA TRP A 826 39.14 -15.82 -16.53
C TRP A 826 38.33 -15.89 -15.22
N LEU A 827 37.00 -16.06 -15.26
CA LEU A 827 36.18 -16.20 -14.05
C LEU A 827 36.60 -17.39 -13.17
N GLY A 828 37.18 -18.45 -13.76
CA GLY A 828 37.71 -19.59 -13.03
C GLY A 828 39.17 -19.43 -12.57
N GLN A 829 39.89 -18.41 -13.05
CA GLN A 829 41.31 -18.19 -12.72
C GLN A 829 41.46 -17.30 -11.48
N PRO A 830 42.52 -17.49 -10.67
CA PRO A 830 42.75 -16.62 -9.53
C PRO A 830 43.06 -15.19 -9.98
N LEU A 831 42.57 -14.20 -9.22
CA LEU A 831 42.61 -12.78 -9.61
C LEU A 831 44.02 -12.25 -9.89
N TYR A 832 45.04 -12.75 -9.19
CA TYR A 832 46.42 -12.32 -9.41
C TYR A 832 47.02 -12.77 -10.75
N LYS A 833 46.38 -13.71 -11.46
CA LYS A 833 46.76 -14.13 -12.82
C LYS A 833 46.02 -13.36 -13.92
N TRP A 834 45.02 -12.55 -13.58
CA TRP A 834 44.23 -11.83 -14.57
C TRP A 834 45.06 -10.74 -15.23
N PRO A 835 45.04 -10.63 -16.57
CA PRO A 835 45.69 -9.52 -17.26
C PRO A 835 44.86 -8.23 -17.11
N ASN A 836 45.46 -7.09 -17.45
CA ASN A 836 44.72 -5.83 -17.50
C ASN A 836 43.78 -5.80 -18.70
N PHE A 837 42.49 -6.03 -18.44
CA PHE A 837 41.44 -5.94 -19.46
C PHE A 837 41.10 -4.48 -19.76
N THR A 838 40.81 -4.18 -21.02
CA THR A 838 40.23 -2.89 -21.41
C THR A 838 38.72 -2.91 -21.21
N THR A 839 38.10 -1.76 -20.93
CA THR A 839 36.63 -1.65 -20.78
C THR A 839 35.89 -2.22 -21.99
N ASP A 840 36.39 -1.94 -23.21
CA ASP A 840 35.82 -2.46 -24.46
C ASP A 840 35.92 -3.98 -24.60
N SER A 841 36.89 -4.63 -23.94
CA SER A 841 37.01 -6.08 -23.92
C SER A 841 36.08 -6.74 -22.91
N ILE A 842 35.69 -6.02 -21.84
CA ILE A 842 34.80 -6.51 -20.79
C ILE A 842 33.32 -6.38 -21.20
N ILE A 843 32.93 -5.33 -21.92
CA ILE A 843 31.50 -5.05 -22.21
C ILE A 843 30.93 -5.96 -23.33
N LYS A 844 31.73 -6.85 -23.93
CA LYS A 844 31.32 -7.67 -25.08
C LYS A 844 30.83 -9.06 -24.70
N GLY A 845 29.63 -9.44 -25.13
CA GLY A 845 29.11 -10.80 -25.01
C GLY A 845 28.09 -10.91 -23.88
N ASP A 846 28.10 -12.04 -23.17
CA ASP A 846 27.18 -12.34 -22.07
C ASP A 846 27.21 -11.28 -20.95
N LYS A 847 26.03 -10.72 -20.62
CA LYS A 847 25.87 -9.63 -19.64
C LYS A 847 26.19 -10.05 -18.20
N ASN A 848 25.87 -11.28 -17.82
CA ASN A 848 26.14 -11.80 -16.47
C ASN A 848 27.65 -12.03 -16.30
N VAL A 849 28.35 -12.44 -17.35
CA VAL A 849 29.81 -12.53 -17.35
C VAL A 849 30.44 -11.13 -17.27
N VAL A 850 29.94 -10.16 -18.04
CA VAL A 850 30.40 -8.76 -18.01
C VAL A 850 30.35 -8.20 -16.59
N GLU A 851 29.22 -8.33 -15.91
CA GLU A 851 29.01 -7.82 -14.55
C GLU A 851 30.07 -8.36 -13.58
N ARG A 852 30.34 -9.66 -13.64
CA ARG A 852 31.31 -10.32 -12.75
C ARG A 852 32.75 -9.93 -13.06
N LEU A 853 33.09 -9.73 -14.33
CA LEU A 853 34.39 -9.21 -14.74
C LEU A 853 34.61 -7.77 -14.26
N LEU A 854 33.59 -6.92 -14.33
CA LEU A 854 33.65 -5.55 -13.80
C LEU A 854 33.86 -5.53 -12.28
N LEU A 855 33.22 -6.44 -11.55
CA LEU A 855 33.38 -6.59 -10.10
C LEU A 855 34.70 -7.26 -9.69
N LYS A 856 35.52 -7.72 -10.65
CA LYS A 856 36.72 -8.55 -10.40
C LYS A 856 36.41 -9.73 -9.47
N SER A 857 35.29 -10.40 -9.73
CA SER A 857 34.80 -11.52 -8.93
C SER A 857 35.18 -12.86 -9.58
N SER A 858 36.19 -13.54 -9.02
CA SER A 858 36.63 -14.87 -9.47
C SER A 858 36.06 -15.98 -8.59
N GLY A 859 35.66 -17.09 -9.21
CA GLY A 859 35.23 -18.31 -8.52
C GLY A 859 36.36 -19.27 -8.19
N PHE A 860 37.61 -18.83 -8.28
CA PHE A 860 38.74 -19.68 -7.95
C PHE A 860 38.71 -20.09 -6.47
N HIS A 861 38.81 -21.39 -6.22
CA HIS A 861 39.12 -21.97 -4.91
C HIS A 861 39.93 -23.26 -5.10
N GLU A 862 40.64 -23.69 -4.06
CA GLU A 862 41.55 -24.86 -4.13
C GLU A 862 40.84 -26.16 -4.54
N GLY A 863 39.55 -26.29 -4.22
CA GLY A 863 38.73 -27.44 -4.61
C GLY A 863 38.65 -27.68 -6.12
N LEU A 864 38.82 -26.64 -6.95
CA LEU A 864 38.84 -26.76 -8.40
C LEU A 864 40.11 -27.42 -8.97
N LEU A 865 41.20 -27.43 -8.19
CA LEU A 865 42.47 -28.08 -8.55
C LEU A 865 42.46 -29.58 -8.24
N SER A 866 41.42 -30.06 -7.55
CA SER A 866 41.32 -31.46 -7.17
C SER A 866 41.19 -32.33 -8.43
N LYS A 867 42.12 -33.27 -8.58
CA LYS A 867 41.97 -34.41 -9.48
C LYS A 867 41.05 -35.42 -8.80
N SER A 868 39.79 -35.07 -8.51
CA SER A 868 38.81 -36.09 -8.17
C SER A 868 38.50 -36.86 -9.46
N THR A 869 39.34 -37.84 -9.77
CA THR A 869 38.96 -39.04 -10.50
C THR A 869 37.75 -39.63 -9.79
N PHE A 870 36.56 -39.47 -10.35
CA PHE A 870 35.44 -40.33 -9.99
C PHE A 870 35.59 -41.63 -10.77
N GLU A 871 35.67 -42.72 -10.00
CA GLU A 871 34.95 -43.96 -10.36
C GLU A 871 33.44 -43.68 -10.47
#